data_AF-A0A7G9W3Q7-F1
#
_entry.id   AF-A0A7G9W3Q7-F1
#
_cell.length_a   1.000
_cell.length_b   1.000
_cell.length_c   1.000
_cell.angle_alpha   90.00
_cell.angle_beta   90.00
_cell.angle_gamma   90.00
#
_symmetry.space_group_name_H-M   'P 1'
#
loop_
_entity.id
_entity.type
_entity.pdbx_description
1 polymer ?
#
loop_
_entity_poly.entity_id
_entity_poly.type
_entity_poly.pdbx_seq_one_letter_code
_entity_poly.pdbx_strand_id
1 'polypeptide(L)'
;MKDNDKRLWVQTLWNPINERHQSPFESNEAGIKVAAYCRVSLKEQEQLRSLENQVHHYTHYIKSKPNWRFVGIYYDNGVSGASVSRRRGFQRLIRHAEEGKIDLILTKNISRFSRNSKELIDLVNRLKELEVGIYFEKEKIDTSTDYNKFLLSTYAALAQEEIESISNSTMWGYEKKFLKGSPKFGRLLGYKVVGEGDDQTLEIIDEEAEVVKMIFNLYLEGLSFTDIGRNLSGKKIKTIKGKDIWSSQLVKAVLKNVTYTGNKLAREITRDLFTNKVQYGQRDLVFIENSHEAIISTDLFNLVQKKIEGSTQKRGPVKPKAYNSLSGRLECGRCGYKFSCEYKRELQNYRCAPRVMKICDSITYKKHMLREMMLRAMQTKYDLTCDAVVTELLKELQVINQNDHFEFHRLKYITEIEIVKRKLALSEIPDTSIDIDRMEKEYRDFENKVAKIEDDRGLRVNAITWLKENKSLELFLSNVTIEIMRAWISELIIYTPEDYTVRWIDGTQTEMGDAEKLKAIYKEKQAKLDKVEPKNDMTFEPAKKIEGSKSEELYFFERDNGPNKDKADVKKSKGKEDVDLSLNAYSDIIKIEPGQKDYVMKSLNKSLNANLLLRDRKDLLPRVDKPKLKTAAYCRISTDSEEQMVSLKTQVAYYTYLILKDPQYEYAGIYADEGISGKSLRNRNEFLKLMDECKAGNVDLILTKSISRFSRNSLDCLEKIRMLKNLPNPVYVYFEKECIHTKDEKSDLMISIFGSIAQEESINTGEAMSWGKRRYAERGIVNPSITPYGYRAGKNGEWEIVEEEAEVIRGMYQDILDGKSYNQIAKDLNFKGVKTSTGNGQWWLQTVKFMVMSEVYRGNYLYQKTYTKDTLSDKKAPNRGELPQYLIENRHEAIVSSDDWERVQEILEKRAEKFVNRNKMKYPKDGRKNKSFEGLLNCSECGSPIGHRRVIEGSIEKHSWICNRAHKGFLVDKCDTHQLNQKYLELHFMKTLQHIKNHGSAFQSKVMKYINSLKLSKEEQRDKDDIKMQIENLNQTLYKVVDQELNKKGQDSKKVDELTEKIVALQSKLKEYTDREVKVDELGQELAWFIKEIEKVDEGRINSMEGIDPEKFMYFEASIFDRVIKEAWIYKDGGIVYQLHLGIEWTIDYRYEEFQKLLDTRREKIRKAKKLDFLNGPDVKAMLEYCKEPKQYKELHAFMNERKQISYSYFRKSVIKPLMKMKRLKYTIPEDPGNRHQRYISI
;
A
#
# COMPACT_ATOMS: atom_id res chain seq x y z
N MET A 1 -17.55 29.61 66.80
CA MET A 1 -16.86 30.00 65.54
C MET A 1 -16.93 28.76 64.64
N LYS A 2 -17.81 28.69 63.64
CA LYS A 2 -17.91 29.44 62.37
C LYS A 2 -16.98 28.90 61.28
N ASP A 3 -17.60 28.67 60.11
CA ASP A 3 -17.06 28.54 58.75
C ASP A 3 -16.10 27.40 58.38
N ASN A 4 -16.65 26.18 58.21
CA ASN A 4 -16.33 25.46 56.96
C ASN A 4 -17.43 24.53 56.41
N ASP A 5 -18.65 24.56 56.96
CA ASP A 5 -19.78 23.71 56.56
C ASP A 5 -20.68 24.30 55.46
N LYS A 6 -20.19 25.19 54.58
CA LYS A 6 -21.03 25.79 53.52
C LYS A 6 -20.26 26.03 52.22
N ARG A 7 -20.11 24.97 51.42
CA ARG A 7 -20.29 24.94 49.94
C ARG A 7 -20.02 23.51 49.44
N LEU A 8 -20.91 22.59 49.77
CA LEU A 8 -22.11 22.22 48.99
C LEU A 8 -21.81 21.13 47.95
N TRP A 9 -22.05 19.90 48.40
CA TRP A 9 -22.99 18.96 47.77
C TRP A 9 -23.76 19.50 46.56
N VAL A 10 -23.64 18.82 45.42
CA VAL A 10 -24.65 17.94 44.80
C VAL A 10 -24.19 17.67 43.36
N GLN A 11 -23.72 16.46 43.10
CA GLN A 11 -23.95 15.68 41.88
C GLN A 11 -23.42 14.25 42.16
N THR A 12 -24.30 13.42 42.72
CA THR A 12 -25.09 12.38 42.00
C THR A 12 -24.28 11.10 41.82
N LEU A 13 -24.58 10.03 42.55
CA LEU A 13 -25.58 9.02 42.14
C LEU A 13 -25.30 8.55 40.70
N TRP A 14 -25.08 7.23 40.55
CA TRP A 14 -24.74 6.45 39.34
C TRP A 14 -23.24 6.21 39.12
N ASN A 15 -22.71 5.11 39.67
CA ASN A 15 -22.70 3.86 38.89
C ASN A 15 -22.49 2.64 39.79
N PRO A 16 -23.16 1.51 39.49
CA PRO A 16 -23.22 0.35 40.38
C PRO A 16 -21.96 -0.51 40.31
N ILE A 17 -21.79 -1.30 41.37
CA ILE A 17 -20.89 -2.45 41.52
C ILE A 17 -21.28 -3.54 40.50
N ASN A 18 -20.30 -4.08 39.77
CA ASN A 18 -20.12 -5.45 39.21
C ASN A 18 -19.12 -5.38 38.04
N GLU A 19 -18.09 -6.18 37.80
CA GLU A 19 -17.34 -7.26 38.46
C GLU A 19 -16.07 -7.44 37.57
N ARG A 20 -14.90 -7.62 38.17
CA ARG A 20 -13.58 -8.05 37.60
C ARG A 20 -13.31 -7.86 36.08
N HIS A 21 -12.44 -6.89 35.73
CA HIS A 21 -11.77 -6.83 34.41
C HIS A 21 -10.27 -6.48 34.53
N GLN A 22 -9.45 -7.33 35.16
CA GLN A 22 -8.02 -7.32 34.83
C GLN A 22 -7.80 -8.32 33.70
N SER A 23 -7.19 -7.86 32.61
CA SER A 23 -6.83 -8.73 31.49
C SER A 23 -5.85 -9.83 31.97
N PRO A 24 -6.01 -11.09 31.55
CA PRO A 24 -5.01 -12.15 31.79
C PRO A 24 -3.64 -11.85 31.14
N PHE A 25 -3.57 -10.92 30.19
CA PHE A 25 -2.31 -10.47 29.60
C PHE A 25 -1.58 -9.46 30.51
N GLU A 26 -2.32 -8.60 31.22
CA GLU A 26 -1.78 -7.54 32.09
C GLU A 26 -1.75 -7.92 33.59
N SER A 27 -2.33 -9.06 33.96
CA SER A 27 -2.38 -9.49 35.36
C SER A 27 -1.02 -9.96 35.88
N ASN A 28 -0.69 -9.56 37.11
CA ASN A 28 0.50 -10.00 37.84
C ASN A 28 0.25 -11.31 38.62
N GLU A 29 -0.85 -12.01 38.36
CA GLU A 29 -1.17 -13.28 39.01
C GLU A 29 -0.24 -14.39 38.52
N ALA A 30 0.31 -15.17 39.45
CA ALA A 30 1.22 -16.26 39.11
C ALA A 30 0.44 -17.50 38.64
N GLY A 31 0.79 -18.05 37.47
CA GLY A 31 0.29 -19.35 37.01
C GLY A 31 -0.64 -19.34 35.81
N ILE A 32 -0.73 -18.22 35.08
CA ILE A 32 -1.60 -18.07 33.89
C ILE A 32 -1.22 -19.09 32.83
N LYS A 33 -2.16 -19.94 32.42
CA LYS A 33 -1.92 -21.01 31.44
C LYS A 33 -1.94 -20.45 30.02
N VAL A 34 -0.76 -20.29 29.41
CA VAL A 34 -0.62 -19.65 28.09
C VAL A 34 -0.35 -20.68 26.99
N ALA A 35 -1.10 -20.57 25.90
CA ALA A 35 -0.91 -21.33 24.67
C ALA A 35 -0.69 -20.40 23.48
N ALA A 36 0.07 -20.85 22.47
CA ALA A 36 0.24 -20.09 21.23
C ALA A 36 -0.34 -20.83 20.02
N TYR A 37 -0.91 -20.09 19.08
CA TYR A 37 -1.43 -20.62 17.82
C TYR A 37 -0.63 -20.13 16.60
N CYS A 38 -0.07 -21.07 15.85
CA CYS A 38 0.74 -20.82 14.66
C CYS A 38 0.07 -21.39 13.39
N ARG A 39 0.19 -20.70 12.26
CA ARG A 39 -0.36 -21.19 10.98
C ARG A 39 0.59 -20.89 9.83
N VAL A 40 0.85 -21.88 8.99
CA VAL A 40 1.70 -21.75 7.80
C VAL A 40 1.00 -22.35 6.57
N SER A 41 1.00 -21.61 5.45
CA SER A 41 0.49 -22.11 4.16
C SER A 41 1.44 -23.18 3.59
N LEU A 42 0.97 -24.10 2.75
CA LEU A 42 1.85 -25.07 2.08
C LEU A 42 2.30 -24.50 0.72
N LYS A 43 3.51 -23.95 0.65
CA LYS A 43 4.30 -23.88 -0.60
C LYS A 43 5.78 -24.12 -0.27
N GLU A 44 6.26 -25.31 -0.64
CA GLU A 44 7.67 -25.78 -0.70
C GLU A 44 8.57 -25.70 0.56
N GLN A 45 9.68 -26.44 0.50
CA GLN A 45 10.61 -26.79 1.58
C GLN A 45 11.19 -25.60 2.37
N GLU A 46 11.20 -24.38 1.81
CA GLU A 46 11.66 -23.15 2.48
C GLU A 46 10.78 -22.70 3.67
N GLN A 47 9.52 -23.17 3.75
CA GLN A 47 8.57 -22.70 4.77
C GLN A 47 8.60 -23.44 6.11
N LEU A 48 9.30 -24.59 6.21
CA LEU A 48 9.52 -25.29 7.49
C LEU A 48 10.24 -24.38 8.51
N ARG A 49 11.26 -23.63 8.05
CA ARG A 49 11.97 -22.62 8.85
C ARG A 49 11.04 -21.52 9.39
N SER A 50 9.97 -21.18 8.69
CA SER A 50 9.01 -20.13 9.09
C SER A 50 8.06 -20.57 10.21
N LEU A 51 7.71 -21.87 10.26
CA LEU A 51 6.98 -22.44 11.39
C LEU A 51 7.90 -22.56 12.61
N GLU A 52 9.11 -23.09 12.39
CA GLU A 52 10.15 -23.24 13.43
C GLU A 52 10.45 -21.90 14.13
N ASN A 53 10.62 -20.82 13.36
CA ASN A 53 10.84 -19.48 13.91
C ASN A 53 9.66 -18.96 14.75
N GLN A 54 8.42 -19.24 14.35
CA GLN A 54 7.23 -18.85 15.12
C GLN A 54 7.09 -19.65 16.40
N VAL A 55 7.33 -20.96 16.34
CA VAL A 55 7.35 -21.85 17.50
C VAL A 55 8.43 -21.39 18.48
N HIS A 56 9.63 -21.07 17.99
CA HIS A 56 10.73 -20.59 18.82
C HIS A 56 10.42 -19.24 19.47
N HIS A 57 9.89 -18.27 18.70
CA HIS A 57 9.46 -16.96 19.20
C HIS A 57 8.47 -17.08 20.36
N TYR A 58 7.35 -17.79 20.17
CA TYR A 58 6.34 -17.92 21.22
C TYR A 58 6.80 -18.78 22.39
N THR A 59 7.63 -19.80 22.17
CA THR A 59 8.23 -20.57 23.26
C THR A 59 9.11 -19.69 24.15
N HIS A 60 9.96 -18.85 23.54
CA HIS A 60 10.83 -17.93 24.27
C HIS A 60 10.02 -16.81 24.94
N TYR A 61 9.06 -16.25 24.23
CA TYR A 61 8.19 -15.18 24.74
C TYR A 61 7.41 -15.64 25.98
N ILE A 62 6.82 -16.84 25.96
CA ILE A 62 6.09 -17.37 27.12
C ILE A 62 7.04 -17.65 28.29
N LYS A 63 8.23 -18.21 28.03
CA LYS A 63 9.24 -18.49 29.08
C LYS A 63 9.87 -17.23 29.67
N SER A 64 9.89 -16.12 28.92
CA SER A 64 10.45 -14.84 29.40
C SER A 64 9.62 -14.20 30.51
N LYS A 65 8.37 -14.65 30.70
CA LYS A 65 7.41 -14.12 31.68
C LYS A 65 7.28 -15.11 32.86
N PRO A 66 7.75 -14.76 34.08
CA PRO A 66 7.75 -15.68 35.22
C PRO A 66 6.34 -15.99 35.75
N ASN A 67 5.35 -15.17 35.43
CA ASN A 67 3.94 -15.34 35.80
C ASN A 67 3.17 -16.30 34.87
N TRP A 68 3.77 -16.74 33.76
CA TRP A 68 3.10 -17.57 32.75
C TRP A 68 3.53 -19.03 32.82
N ARG A 69 2.54 -19.92 32.71
CA ARG A 69 2.73 -21.37 32.60
C ARG A 69 2.54 -21.79 31.15
N PHE A 70 3.60 -22.32 30.54
CA PHE A 70 3.56 -22.83 29.17
C PHE A 70 2.69 -24.09 29.06
N VAL A 71 1.60 -24.02 28.30
CA VAL A 71 0.69 -25.16 28.03
C VAL A 71 1.11 -25.92 26.78
N GLY A 72 1.42 -25.20 25.70
CA GLY A 72 1.80 -25.80 24.43
C GLY A 72 1.60 -24.87 23.23
N ILE A 73 2.10 -25.30 22.08
CA ILE A 73 1.99 -24.58 20.81
C ILE A 73 1.16 -25.40 19.84
N TYR A 74 0.09 -24.79 19.33
CA TYR A 74 -0.85 -25.41 18.42
C TYR A 74 -0.58 -24.88 17.02
N TYR A 75 -0.44 -25.77 16.04
CA TYR A 75 -0.21 -25.35 14.67
C TYR A 75 -1.03 -26.13 13.64
N ASP A 76 -1.28 -25.51 12.50
CA ASP A 76 -1.89 -26.15 11.33
C ASP A 76 -1.01 -25.95 10.09
N ASN A 77 -0.63 -27.08 9.46
CA ASN A 77 0.16 -27.11 8.24
C ASN A 77 -0.73 -27.15 6.99
N GLY A 78 -0.67 -26.11 6.17
CA GLY A 78 -1.18 -26.15 4.80
C GLY A 78 -2.68 -26.27 4.62
N VAL A 79 -3.46 -25.92 5.64
CA VAL A 79 -4.91 -25.89 5.56
C VAL A 79 -5.35 -24.49 5.10
N SER A 80 -6.09 -24.43 3.99
CA SER A 80 -6.74 -23.19 3.54
C SER A 80 -7.74 -22.74 4.61
N GLY A 81 -7.57 -21.53 5.15
CA GLY A 81 -8.34 -21.00 6.29
C GLY A 81 -9.85 -20.78 6.07
N ALA A 82 -10.43 -21.32 5.00
CA ALA A 82 -11.85 -21.25 4.66
C ALA A 82 -12.69 -22.38 5.28
N SER A 83 -12.10 -23.36 5.97
CA SER A 83 -12.89 -24.37 6.69
C SER A 83 -12.25 -24.73 8.02
N VAL A 84 -12.90 -24.33 9.12
CA VAL A 84 -12.52 -24.66 10.50
C VAL A 84 -12.46 -26.18 10.71
N SER A 85 -13.30 -26.95 10.01
CA SER A 85 -13.40 -28.41 10.13
C SER A 85 -12.13 -29.19 9.78
N ARG A 86 -11.20 -28.58 9.03
CA ARG A 86 -9.92 -29.21 8.64
C ARG A 86 -8.73 -28.74 9.47
N ARG A 87 -8.93 -27.78 10.39
CA ARG A 87 -7.88 -27.18 11.24
C ARG A 87 -7.78 -27.94 12.55
N ARG A 88 -7.13 -29.11 12.52
CA ARG A 88 -7.03 -30.01 13.68
C ARG A 88 -6.30 -29.37 14.86
N GLY A 89 -5.24 -28.59 14.60
CA GLY A 89 -4.50 -27.88 15.64
C GLY A 89 -5.34 -26.81 16.31
N PHE A 90 -6.08 -26.04 15.51
CA PHE A 90 -7.02 -25.04 16.00
C PHE A 90 -8.18 -25.65 16.82
N GLN A 91 -8.81 -26.71 16.33
CA GLN A 91 -9.88 -27.40 17.07
C GLN A 91 -9.41 -27.89 18.44
N ARG A 92 -8.19 -28.41 18.50
CA ARG A 92 -7.58 -28.86 19.76
C ARG A 92 -7.28 -27.70 20.71
N LEU A 93 -6.83 -26.55 20.20
CA LEU A 93 -6.64 -25.33 20.99
C LEU A 93 -7.98 -24.90 21.65
N ILE A 94 -9.04 -24.80 20.85
CA ILE A 94 -10.37 -24.41 21.34
C ILE A 94 -10.90 -25.42 22.36
N ARG A 95 -10.70 -26.72 22.14
CA ARG A 95 -11.03 -27.76 23.12
C ARG A 95 -10.29 -27.57 24.45
N HIS A 96 -8.98 -27.30 24.42
CA HIS A 96 -8.21 -27.12 25.65
C HIS A 96 -8.61 -25.84 26.39
N ALA A 97 -9.09 -24.82 25.67
CA ALA A 97 -9.74 -23.66 26.28
C ALA A 97 -11.06 -24.05 26.95
N GLU A 98 -11.92 -24.82 26.28
CA GLU A 98 -13.18 -25.35 26.85
C GLU A 98 -12.98 -26.26 28.07
N GLU A 99 -11.88 -27.03 28.10
CA GLU A 99 -11.50 -27.91 29.22
C GLU A 99 -10.84 -27.14 30.39
N GLY A 100 -10.71 -25.80 30.32
CA GLY A 100 -10.08 -24.97 31.37
C GLY A 100 -8.57 -25.16 31.50
N LYS A 101 -7.91 -25.69 30.45
CA LYS A 101 -6.46 -25.91 30.40
C LYS A 101 -5.69 -24.68 29.88
N ILE A 102 -6.37 -23.68 29.35
CA ILE A 102 -5.80 -22.47 28.75
C ILE A 102 -6.56 -21.25 29.25
N ASP A 103 -5.84 -20.26 29.74
CA ASP A 103 -6.40 -18.99 30.22
C ASP A 103 -6.09 -17.84 29.23
N LEU A 104 -5.01 -17.98 28.44
CA LEU A 104 -4.58 -16.98 27.44
C LEU A 104 -4.07 -17.63 26.14
N ILE A 105 -4.57 -17.15 25.00
CA ILE A 105 -4.16 -17.57 23.66
C ILE A 105 -3.36 -16.47 22.97
N LEU A 106 -2.12 -16.76 22.57
CA LEU A 106 -1.27 -15.87 21.78
C LEU A 106 -1.34 -16.22 20.29
N THR A 107 -1.53 -15.23 19.44
CA THR A 107 -1.50 -15.40 17.98
C THR A 107 -0.92 -14.17 17.30
N LYS A 108 -0.27 -14.37 16.16
CA LYS A 108 0.43 -13.29 15.44
C LYS A 108 -0.52 -12.20 14.94
N ASN A 109 -1.66 -12.58 14.37
CA ASN A 109 -2.64 -11.64 13.84
C ASN A 109 -4.04 -12.26 13.69
N ILE A 110 -5.04 -11.40 13.48
CA ILE A 110 -6.45 -11.79 13.35
C ILE A 110 -6.66 -12.73 12.14
N SER A 111 -6.06 -12.41 10.99
CA SER A 111 -6.23 -13.18 9.73
C SER A 111 -5.59 -14.57 9.75
N ARG A 112 -4.64 -14.85 10.66
CA ARG A 112 -4.12 -16.19 10.92
C ARG A 112 -5.04 -16.99 11.83
N PHE A 113 -5.75 -16.32 12.73
CA PHE A 113 -6.70 -16.94 13.66
C PHE A 113 -8.02 -17.29 12.95
N SER A 114 -8.66 -16.35 12.25
CA SER A 114 -9.86 -16.58 11.43
C SER A 114 -9.90 -15.70 10.18
N ARG A 115 -10.50 -16.19 9.09
CA ARG A 115 -10.76 -15.42 7.85
C ARG A 115 -12.21 -14.95 7.71
N ASN A 116 -13.12 -15.51 8.50
CA ASN A 116 -14.52 -15.15 8.52
C ASN A 116 -14.77 -14.27 9.75
N SER A 117 -15.17 -13.02 9.50
CA SER A 117 -15.41 -12.01 10.52
C SER A 117 -16.51 -12.41 11.50
N LYS A 118 -17.57 -13.05 11.01
CA LYS A 118 -18.68 -13.56 11.81
C LYS A 118 -18.25 -14.71 12.72
N GLU A 119 -17.53 -15.69 12.17
CA GLU A 119 -17.01 -16.82 12.96
C GLU A 119 -15.99 -16.38 14.01
N LEU A 120 -15.19 -15.34 13.72
CA LEU A 120 -14.25 -14.78 14.70
C LEU A 120 -14.99 -14.18 15.89
N ILE A 121 -16.01 -13.37 15.63
CA ILE A 121 -16.79 -12.71 16.68
C ILE A 121 -17.52 -13.75 17.53
N ASP A 122 -18.17 -14.73 16.90
CA ASP A 122 -18.86 -15.82 17.61
C ASP A 122 -17.88 -16.61 18.49
N LEU A 123 -16.67 -16.91 17.98
CA LEU A 123 -15.64 -17.62 18.73
C LEU A 123 -15.06 -16.81 19.89
N VAL A 124 -14.81 -15.51 19.68
CA VAL A 124 -14.30 -14.62 20.74
C VAL A 124 -15.33 -14.46 21.85
N ASN A 125 -16.62 -14.32 21.52
CA ASN A 125 -17.68 -14.28 22.53
C ASN A 125 -17.72 -15.60 23.32
N ARG A 126 -17.66 -16.75 22.63
CA ARG A 126 -17.66 -18.06 23.27
C ARG A 126 -16.45 -18.30 24.18
N LEU A 127 -15.25 -17.86 23.78
CA LEU A 127 -14.04 -17.98 24.60
C LEU A 127 -14.06 -17.02 25.79
N LYS A 128 -14.67 -15.84 25.63
CA LYS A 128 -14.85 -14.87 26.70
C LYS A 128 -15.83 -15.36 27.77
N GLU A 129 -16.90 -16.05 27.37
CA GLU A 129 -17.81 -16.75 28.30
C GLU A 129 -17.09 -17.82 29.13
N LEU A 130 -15.96 -18.34 28.63
CA LEU A 130 -15.09 -19.31 29.30
C LEU A 130 -13.93 -18.64 30.05
N GLU A 131 -13.92 -17.31 30.19
CA GLU A 131 -12.84 -16.51 30.79
C GLU A 131 -11.48 -16.64 30.10
N VAL A 132 -11.44 -17.06 28.83
CA VAL A 132 -10.20 -17.22 28.04
C VAL A 132 -9.93 -15.98 27.20
N GLY A 133 -8.78 -15.34 27.43
CA GLY A 133 -8.31 -14.18 26.67
C GLY A 133 -7.60 -14.57 25.37
N ILE A 134 -7.69 -13.71 24.34
CA ILE A 134 -6.93 -13.85 23.10
C ILE A 134 -6.14 -12.57 22.87
N TYR A 135 -4.84 -12.72 22.69
CA TYR A 135 -3.94 -11.63 22.37
C TYR A 135 -3.45 -11.73 20.91
N PHE A 136 -3.75 -10.69 20.14
CA PHE A 136 -3.29 -10.50 18.77
C PHE A 136 -2.05 -9.60 18.75
N GLU A 137 -0.88 -10.16 18.46
CA GLU A 137 0.41 -9.46 18.55
C GLU A 137 0.55 -8.30 17.55
N LYS A 138 0.09 -8.47 16.30
CA LYS A 138 0.17 -7.42 15.27
C LYS A 138 -0.75 -6.25 15.59
N GLU A 139 -2.02 -6.55 15.87
CA GLU A 139 -3.04 -5.54 16.14
C GLU A 139 -2.96 -4.97 17.56
N LYS A 140 -2.15 -5.58 18.46
CA LYS A 140 -2.04 -5.28 19.89
C LYS A 140 -3.39 -5.28 20.61
N ILE A 141 -4.26 -6.19 20.20
CA ILE A 141 -5.62 -6.32 20.75
C ILE A 141 -5.66 -7.48 21.73
N ASP A 142 -6.15 -7.18 22.92
CA ASP A 142 -6.61 -8.17 23.88
C ASP A 142 -8.13 -8.25 23.89
N THR A 143 -8.67 -9.45 23.65
CA THR A 143 -10.11 -9.68 23.61
C THR A 143 -10.75 -9.83 25.00
N SER A 144 -9.97 -9.94 26.08
CA SER A 144 -10.52 -10.05 27.44
C SER A 144 -11.17 -8.75 27.94
N THR A 145 -10.80 -7.60 27.36
CA THR A 145 -11.34 -6.28 27.72
C THR A 145 -12.55 -5.87 26.87
N ASP A 146 -13.62 -5.38 27.52
CA ASP A 146 -14.90 -5.01 26.88
C ASP A 146 -14.81 -3.91 25.82
N TYR A 147 -13.84 -3.01 25.94
CA TYR A 147 -13.64 -1.86 25.04
C TYR A 147 -13.26 -2.28 23.59
N ASN A 148 -12.73 -3.49 23.40
CA ASN A 148 -12.16 -3.92 22.11
C ASN A 148 -13.16 -4.61 21.17
N LYS A 149 -14.44 -4.78 21.53
CA LYS A 149 -15.44 -5.47 20.70
C LYS A 149 -15.75 -4.74 19.38
N PHE A 150 -15.78 -3.41 19.42
CA PHE A 150 -15.98 -2.55 18.24
C PHE A 150 -14.73 -2.50 17.34
N LEU A 151 -13.54 -2.48 17.94
CA LEU A 151 -12.29 -2.56 17.19
C LEU A 151 -12.16 -3.92 16.50
N LEU A 152 -12.48 -5.00 17.20
CA LEU A 152 -12.45 -6.35 16.65
C LEU A 152 -13.42 -6.52 15.47
N SER A 153 -14.66 -6.00 15.55
CA SER A 153 -15.61 -6.07 14.44
C SER A 153 -15.17 -5.24 13.24
N THR A 154 -14.52 -4.09 13.47
CA THR A 154 -13.96 -3.24 12.42
C THR A 154 -12.78 -3.93 11.72
N TYR A 155 -11.80 -4.45 12.46
CA TYR A 155 -10.68 -5.20 11.90
C TYR A 155 -11.13 -6.46 11.16
N ALA A 156 -12.17 -7.14 11.66
CA ALA A 156 -12.73 -8.30 11.01
C ALA A 156 -13.40 -7.97 9.67
N ALA A 157 -14.11 -6.84 9.58
CA ALA A 157 -14.69 -6.34 8.33
C ALA A 157 -13.60 -5.93 7.32
N LEU A 158 -12.52 -5.29 7.78
CA LEU A 158 -11.40 -4.90 6.92
C LEU A 158 -10.59 -6.09 6.41
N ALA A 159 -10.30 -7.07 7.28
CA ALA A 159 -9.64 -8.30 6.87
C ALA A 159 -10.48 -9.10 5.85
N GLN A 160 -11.81 -9.02 5.97
CA GLN A 160 -12.72 -9.57 4.98
C GLN A 160 -12.65 -8.81 3.65
N GLU A 161 -12.63 -7.47 3.67
CA GLU A 161 -12.46 -6.64 2.45
C GLU A 161 -11.11 -6.91 1.78
N GLU A 162 -10.01 -7.08 2.52
CA GLU A 162 -8.70 -7.44 1.95
C GLU A 162 -8.77 -8.77 1.19
N ILE A 163 -9.43 -9.78 1.76
CA ILE A 163 -9.58 -11.09 1.12
C ILE A 163 -10.44 -10.98 -0.14
N GLU A 164 -11.53 -10.23 -0.08
CA GLU A 164 -12.40 -9.95 -1.22
C GLU A 164 -11.68 -9.13 -2.29
N SER A 165 -10.85 -8.15 -1.91
CA SER A 165 -10.06 -7.28 -2.80
C SER A 165 -8.90 -8.02 -3.46
N ILE A 166 -8.15 -8.85 -2.72
CA ILE A 166 -7.10 -9.73 -3.28
C ILE A 166 -7.73 -10.72 -4.26
N SER A 167 -8.89 -11.26 -3.92
CA SER A 167 -9.65 -12.13 -4.82
C SER A 167 -10.11 -11.36 -6.05
N ASN A 168 -10.70 -10.17 -5.90
CA ASN A 168 -11.14 -9.32 -7.01
C ASN A 168 -9.96 -8.93 -7.92
N SER A 169 -8.80 -8.62 -7.36
CA SER A 169 -7.57 -8.31 -8.09
C SER A 169 -7.01 -9.53 -8.82
N THR A 170 -7.01 -10.70 -8.17
CA THR A 170 -6.62 -11.97 -8.78
C THR A 170 -7.57 -12.33 -9.92
N MET A 171 -8.88 -12.11 -9.72
CA MET A 171 -9.92 -12.33 -10.71
C MET A 171 -9.77 -11.38 -11.89
N TRP A 172 -9.53 -10.09 -11.66
CA TRP A 172 -9.19 -9.11 -12.71
C TRP A 172 -7.90 -9.47 -13.45
N GLY A 173 -6.89 -9.99 -12.75
CA GLY A 173 -5.68 -10.52 -13.38
C GLY A 173 -5.99 -11.66 -14.35
N TYR A 174 -6.82 -12.63 -13.93
CA TYR A 174 -7.28 -13.71 -14.82
C TYR A 174 -8.16 -13.17 -15.97
N GLU A 175 -9.01 -12.20 -15.71
CA GLU A 175 -9.88 -11.55 -16.70
C GLU A 175 -9.08 -10.84 -17.79
N LYS A 176 -8.08 -10.03 -17.42
CA LYS A 176 -7.15 -9.41 -18.37
C LYS A 176 -6.38 -10.44 -19.19
N LYS A 177 -6.04 -11.59 -18.60
CA LYS A 177 -5.34 -12.69 -19.32
C LYS A 177 -6.24 -13.37 -20.34
N PHE A 178 -7.50 -13.63 -19.99
CA PHE A 178 -8.48 -14.19 -20.93
C PHE A 178 -8.78 -13.22 -22.08
N LEU A 179 -8.87 -11.91 -21.79
CA LEU A 179 -9.01 -10.86 -22.82
C LEU A 179 -7.82 -10.79 -23.79
N LYS A 180 -6.61 -11.13 -23.32
CA LYS A 180 -5.40 -11.20 -24.15
C LYS A 180 -5.25 -12.54 -24.88
N GLY A 181 -6.19 -13.48 -24.75
CA GLY A 181 -6.12 -14.80 -25.40
C GLY A 181 -5.03 -15.73 -24.85
N SER A 182 -4.45 -15.43 -23.67
CA SER A 182 -3.37 -16.21 -23.05
C SER A 182 -3.85 -16.86 -21.75
N PRO A 183 -4.61 -17.98 -21.81
CA PRO A 183 -5.13 -18.64 -20.63
C PRO A 183 -4.02 -19.36 -19.86
N LYS A 184 -4.17 -19.44 -18.54
CA LYS A 184 -3.27 -20.25 -17.72
C LYS A 184 -3.54 -21.73 -17.93
N PHE A 185 -2.49 -22.49 -18.27
CA PHE A 185 -2.58 -23.94 -18.39
C PHE A 185 -2.07 -24.65 -17.12
N GLY A 186 -2.73 -25.76 -16.78
CA GLY A 186 -2.17 -26.74 -15.85
C GLY A 186 -1.56 -27.88 -16.65
N ARG A 187 -0.72 -28.72 -16.02
CA ARG A 187 -0.16 -29.90 -16.69
C ARG A 187 -1.29 -30.85 -17.15
N LEU A 188 -1.31 -31.15 -18.45
CA LEU A 188 -2.22 -32.10 -19.10
C LEU A 188 -1.40 -33.28 -19.63
N LEU A 189 -2.05 -34.41 -19.90
CA LEU A 189 -1.39 -35.55 -20.52
C LEU A 189 -1.17 -35.22 -22.00
N GLY A 190 0.02 -35.41 -22.55
CA GLY A 190 0.30 -35.09 -23.96
C GLY A 190 0.79 -33.65 -24.18
N TYR A 191 0.79 -32.81 -23.14
CA TYR A 191 1.25 -31.42 -23.24
C TYR A 191 2.19 -31.02 -22.09
N LYS A 192 3.27 -30.31 -22.43
CA LYS A 192 4.15 -29.60 -21.50
C LYS A 192 3.82 -28.12 -21.50
N VAL A 193 3.81 -27.50 -20.31
CA VAL A 193 3.69 -26.04 -20.20
C VAL A 193 5.07 -25.42 -20.37
N VAL A 194 5.22 -24.49 -21.32
CA VAL A 194 6.47 -23.77 -21.62
C VAL A 194 6.22 -22.26 -21.51
N GLY A 195 7.22 -21.52 -21.04
CA GLY A 195 7.16 -20.07 -20.80
C GLY A 195 7.06 -19.67 -19.32
N GLU A 196 7.60 -18.48 -18.99
CA GLU A 196 7.58 -17.89 -17.64
C GLU A 196 6.58 -16.73 -17.55
N GLY A 197 5.83 -16.67 -16.44
CA GLY A 197 4.94 -15.54 -16.16
C GLY A 197 3.66 -15.53 -16.98
N ASP A 198 3.53 -14.55 -17.88
CA ASP A 198 2.29 -14.23 -18.59
C ASP A 198 2.17 -14.89 -19.99
N ASP A 199 3.28 -15.37 -20.58
CA ASP A 199 3.32 -16.01 -21.91
C ASP A 199 3.51 -17.53 -21.78
N GLN A 200 2.50 -18.22 -21.23
CA GLN A 200 2.51 -19.70 -21.12
C GLN A 200 1.84 -20.34 -22.34
N THR A 201 2.56 -21.23 -23.03
CA THR A 201 2.05 -22.05 -24.14
C THR A 201 2.11 -23.54 -23.81
N LEU A 202 1.39 -24.35 -24.57
CA LEU A 202 1.43 -25.81 -24.49
C LEU A 202 2.21 -26.38 -25.68
N GLU A 203 3.27 -27.12 -25.38
CA GLU A 203 4.02 -27.92 -26.37
C GLU A 203 3.62 -29.39 -26.26
N ILE A 204 3.50 -30.08 -27.40
CA ILE A 204 3.10 -31.49 -27.45
C ILE A 204 4.26 -32.37 -26.99
N ILE A 205 3.96 -33.37 -26.14
CA ILE A 205 4.86 -34.48 -25.83
C ILE A 205 4.37 -35.69 -26.63
N ASP A 206 5.09 -36.06 -27.69
CA ASP A 206 4.64 -37.07 -28.65
C ASP A 206 4.29 -38.42 -28.01
N GLU A 207 5.11 -38.91 -27.07
CA GLU A 207 4.87 -40.18 -26.37
C GLU A 207 3.55 -40.18 -25.57
N GLU A 208 3.25 -39.08 -24.87
CA GLU A 208 2.03 -38.94 -24.08
C GLU A 208 0.81 -38.61 -24.99
N ALA A 209 1.02 -37.93 -26.12
CA ALA A 209 -0.02 -37.60 -27.09
C ALA A 209 -0.56 -38.85 -27.79
N GLU A 210 0.28 -39.84 -28.08
CA GLU A 210 -0.16 -41.14 -28.62
C GLU A 210 -1.09 -41.88 -27.64
N VAL A 211 -0.84 -41.78 -26.33
CA VAL A 211 -1.76 -42.33 -25.32
C VAL A 211 -3.12 -41.64 -25.39
N VAL A 212 -3.15 -40.32 -25.60
CA VAL A 212 -4.40 -39.55 -25.73
C VAL A 212 -5.17 -39.96 -26.99
N LYS A 213 -4.51 -40.08 -28.14
CA LYS A 213 -5.12 -40.57 -29.39
C LYS A 213 -5.67 -41.98 -29.23
N MET A 214 -4.91 -42.88 -28.60
CA MET A 214 -5.34 -44.25 -28.30
C MET A 214 -6.62 -44.27 -27.45
N ILE A 215 -6.73 -43.42 -26.42
CA ILE A 215 -7.93 -43.34 -25.56
C ILE A 215 -9.19 -42.98 -26.38
N PHE A 216 -9.07 -42.04 -27.31
CA PHE A 216 -10.19 -41.63 -28.17
C PHE A 216 -10.58 -42.71 -29.17
N ASN A 217 -9.60 -43.37 -29.80
CA ASN A 217 -9.85 -44.47 -30.75
C ASN A 217 -10.50 -45.69 -30.08
N LEU A 218 -9.98 -46.12 -28.92
CA LEU A 218 -10.55 -47.24 -28.16
C LEU A 218 -12.02 -46.96 -27.76
N TYR A 219 -12.37 -45.70 -27.49
CA TYR A 219 -13.77 -45.33 -27.21
C TYR A 219 -14.65 -45.37 -28.48
N LEU A 220 -14.13 -44.95 -29.62
CA LEU A 220 -14.82 -45.05 -30.92
C LEU A 220 -15.04 -46.51 -31.33
N GLU A 221 -14.12 -47.42 -31.00
CA GLU A 221 -14.26 -48.87 -31.17
C GLU A 221 -15.35 -49.50 -30.28
N GLY A 222 -15.87 -48.75 -29.28
CA GLY A 222 -17.01 -49.19 -28.45
C GLY A 222 -16.63 -49.70 -27.07
N LEU A 223 -15.37 -49.58 -26.66
CA LEU A 223 -14.96 -49.94 -25.30
C LEU A 223 -15.55 -48.97 -24.26
N SER A 224 -15.98 -49.50 -23.12
CA SER A 224 -16.49 -48.66 -22.02
C SER A 224 -15.36 -47.90 -21.33
N PHE A 225 -15.68 -46.80 -20.62
CA PHE A 225 -14.67 -46.07 -19.82
C PHE A 225 -13.90 -46.97 -18.84
N THR A 226 -14.54 -48.02 -18.36
CA THR A 226 -13.97 -49.00 -17.43
C THR A 226 -13.00 -49.94 -18.14
N ASP A 227 -13.32 -50.36 -19.36
CA ASP A 227 -12.49 -51.26 -20.16
C ASP A 227 -11.26 -50.54 -20.71
N ILE A 228 -11.40 -49.27 -21.11
CA ILE A 228 -10.28 -48.39 -21.47
C ILE A 228 -9.34 -48.21 -20.26
N GLY A 229 -9.89 -47.89 -19.08
CA GLY A 229 -9.08 -47.78 -17.86
C GLY A 229 -8.38 -49.09 -17.50
N ARG A 230 -9.02 -50.25 -17.73
CA ARG A 230 -8.41 -51.57 -17.52
C ARG A 230 -7.28 -51.84 -18.52
N ASN A 231 -7.48 -51.52 -19.79
CA ASN A 231 -6.48 -51.67 -20.85
C ASN A 231 -5.23 -50.81 -20.55
N LEU A 232 -5.42 -49.54 -20.20
CA LEU A 232 -4.33 -48.62 -19.82
C LEU A 232 -3.57 -49.08 -18.57
N SER A 233 -4.31 -49.53 -17.54
CA SER A 233 -3.70 -50.04 -16.30
C SER A 233 -2.97 -51.37 -16.54
N GLY A 234 -3.50 -52.23 -17.42
CA GLY A 234 -2.86 -53.49 -17.83
C GLY A 234 -1.59 -53.27 -18.65
N LYS A 235 -1.55 -52.22 -19.48
CA LYS A 235 -0.36 -51.76 -20.22
C LYS A 235 0.65 -50.98 -19.34
N LYS A 236 0.41 -50.84 -18.03
CA LYS A 236 1.25 -50.10 -17.06
C LYS A 236 1.52 -48.63 -17.43
N ILE A 237 0.62 -48.00 -18.16
CA ILE A 237 0.75 -46.57 -18.50
C ILE A 237 0.47 -45.74 -17.25
N LYS A 238 1.44 -44.93 -16.82
CA LYS A 238 1.28 -44.08 -15.63
C LYS A 238 0.37 -42.89 -15.92
N THR A 239 -0.44 -42.51 -14.94
CA THR A 239 -1.21 -41.25 -15.00
C THR A 239 -0.30 -40.03 -14.80
N ILE A 240 -0.76 -38.82 -15.15
CA ILE A 240 -0.01 -37.55 -14.94
C ILE A 240 0.50 -37.38 -13.50
N LYS A 241 -0.22 -37.94 -12.51
CA LYS A 241 0.13 -37.88 -11.08
C LYS A 241 0.98 -39.07 -10.61
N GLY A 242 1.53 -39.85 -11.53
CA GLY A 242 2.37 -41.02 -11.24
C GLY A 242 1.64 -42.22 -10.65
N LYS A 243 0.31 -42.29 -10.74
CA LYS A 243 -0.45 -43.46 -10.27
C LYS A 243 -0.56 -44.54 -11.35
N ASP A 244 -0.54 -45.80 -10.91
CA ASP A 244 -0.59 -46.98 -11.79
C ASP A 244 -2.00 -47.38 -12.23
N ILE A 245 -3.05 -46.87 -11.55
CA ILE A 245 -4.44 -47.22 -11.85
C ILE A 245 -5.16 -46.07 -12.53
N TRP A 246 -5.69 -46.34 -13.73
CA TRP A 246 -6.59 -45.46 -14.47
C TRP A 246 -8.04 -45.66 -14.02
N SER A 247 -8.61 -44.64 -13.38
CA SER A 247 -10.02 -44.65 -13.03
C SER A 247 -10.90 -44.32 -14.23
N SER A 248 -12.11 -44.90 -14.30
CA SER A 248 -13.09 -44.58 -15.34
C SER A 248 -13.45 -43.09 -15.39
N GLN A 249 -13.39 -42.41 -14.24
CA GLN A 249 -13.60 -40.96 -14.14
C GLN A 249 -12.46 -40.16 -14.76
N LEU A 250 -11.21 -40.65 -14.68
CA LEU A 250 -10.06 -40.01 -15.31
C LEU A 250 -10.13 -40.18 -16.83
N VAL A 251 -10.46 -41.37 -17.32
CA VAL A 251 -10.68 -41.62 -18.76
C VAL A 251 -11.81 -40.73 -19.30
N LYS A 252 -12.94 -40.65 -18.58
CA LYS A 252 -14.04 -39.76 -18.92
C LYS A 252 -13.64 -38.28 -18.91
N ALA A 253 -12.77 -37.88 -17.97
CA ALA A 253 -12.25 -36.51 -17.93
C ALA A 253 -11.34 -36.19 -19.12
N VAL A 254 -10.52 -37.15 -19.57
CA VAL A 254 -9.70 -37.00 -20.79
C VAL A 254 -10.60 -36.86 -22.02
N LEU A 255 -11.57 -37.76 -22.19
CA LEU A 255 -12.49 -37.74 -23.35
C LEU A 255 -13.38 -36.50 -23.41
N LYS A 256 -13.69 -35.85 -22.28
CA LYS A 256 -14.53 -34.64 -22.22
C LYS A 256 -13.75 -33.33 -22.30
N ASN A 257 -12.43 -33.37 -22.23
CA ASN A 257 -11.66 -32.15 -22.13
C ASN A 257 -11.42 -31.54 -23.52
N VAL A 258 -12.00 -30.36 -23.75
CA VAL A 258 -11.95 -29.64 -25.03
C VAL A 258 -10.52 -29.17 -25.38
N THR A 259 -9.61 -29.08 -24.39
CA THR A 259 -8.21 -28.64 -24.65
C THR A 259 -7.47 -29.49 -25.65
N TYR A 260 -7.81 -30.78 -25.80
CA TYR A 260 -7.15 -31.64 -26.79
C TYR A 260 -7.41 -31.25 -28.24
N THR A 261 -8.39 -30.37 -28.49
CA THR A 261 -8.71 -29.81 -29.82
C THR A 261 -7.97 -28.51 -30.14
N GLY A 262 -7.02 -28.09 -29.27
CA GLY A 262 -6.34 -26.79 -29.36
C GLY A 262 -7.14 -25.62 -28.78
N ASN A 263 -8.39 -25.87 -28.35
CA ASN A 263 -9.32 -24.86 -27.82
C ASN A 263 -9.41 -24.91 -26.29
N LYS A 264 -9.48 -23.77 -25.60
CA LYS A 264 -9.57 -23.72 -24.13
C LYS A 264 -10.92 -23.18 -23.67
N LEU A 265 -11.65 -23.99 -22.91
CA LEU A 265 -12.77 -23.52 -22.10
C LEU A 265 -12.24 -23.07 -20.71
N ALA A 266 -12.53 -21.82 -20.35
CA ALA A 266 -12.14 -21.21 -19.09
C ALA A 266 -13.36 -20.77 -18.27
N ARG A 267 -13.16 -20.61 -16.95
CA ARG A 267 -14.19 -20.24 -15.95
C ARG A 267 -15.28 -21.28 -15.65
N GLU A 268 -15.03 -22.56 -15.93
CA GLU A 268 -15.97 -23.66 -15.64
C GLU A 268 -16.39 -23.78 -14.16
N ILE A 269 -15.50 -23.36 -13.24
CA ILE A 269 -15.67 -23.55 -11.80
C ILE A 269 -15.40 -22.23 -11.07
N THR A 270 -16.38 -21.77 -10.28
CA THR A 270 -16.17 -20.72 -9.28
C THR A 270 -16.13 -21.38 -7.89
N ARG A 271 -15.17 -21.00 -7.05
CA ARG A 271 -15.15 -21.41 -5.65
C ARG A 271 -15.66 -20.26 -4.80
N ASP A 272 -16.63 -20.55 -3.96
CA ASP A 272 -17.06 -19.63 -2.91
C ASP A 272 -15.87 -19.32 -1.98
N LEU A 273 -15.59 -18.03 -1.78
CA LEU A 273 -14.46 -17.54 -0.98
C LEU A 273 -14.49 -18.01 0.47
N PHE A 274 -15.68 -18.15 1.05
CA PHE A 274 -15.87 -18.42 2.47
C PHE A 274 -16.11 -19.89 2.73
N THR A 275 -16.88 -20.56 1.86
CA THR A 275 -17.22 -21.98 2.06
C THR A 275 -16.34 -22.95 1.28
N ASN A 276 -15.53 -22.45 0.34
CA ASN A 276 -14.71 -23.21 -0.60
C ASN A 276 -15.52 -24.25 -1.41
N LYS A 277 -16.85 -24.08 -1.45
CA LYS A 277 -17.75 -24.91 -2.25
C LYS A 277 -17.59 -24.54 -3.71
N VAL A 278 -17.45 -25.57 -4.54
CA VAL A 278 -17.40 -25.44 -6.00
C VAL A 278 -18.82 -25.21 -6.51
N GLN A 279 -19.04 -24.09 -7.18
CA GLN A 279 -20.27 -23.74 -7.87
C GLN A 279 -20.00 -23.70 -9.38
N TYR A 280 -20.84 -24.38 -10.15
CA TYR A 280 -20.77 -24.44 -11.61
C TYR A 280 -21.77 -23.44 -12.21
N GLY A 281 -21.41 -22.77 -13.30
CA GLY A 281 -22.35 -21.98 -14.12
C GLY A 281 -22.75 -20.60 -13.58
N GLN A 282 -22.09 -20.08 -12.54
CA GLN A 282 -22.43 -18.77 -11.95
C GLN A 282 -21.80 -17.57 -12.70
N ARG A 283 -20.97 -17.82 -13.73
CA ARG A 283 -20.22 -16.83 -14.50
C ARG A 283 -20.14 -17.24 -15.96
N ASP A 284 -19.97 -16.26 -16.83
CA ASP A 284 -19.81 -16.45 -18.28
C ASP A 284 -18.60 -17.34 -18.59
N LEU A 285 -18.85 -18.40 -19.35
CA LEU A 285 -17.82 -19.32 -19.83
C LEU A 285 -17.07 -18.64 -20.98
N VAL A 286 -15.74 -18.68 -20.92
CA VAL A 286 -14.90 -18.08 -21.96
C VAL A 286 -14.31 -19.20 -22.81
N PHE A 287 -14.62 -19.18 -24.11
CA PHE A 287 -14.11 -20.12 -25.08
C PHE A 287 -13.03 -19.44 -25.94
N ILE A 288 -11.80 -19.97 -25.85
CA ILE A 288 -10.64 -19.44 -26.57
C ILE A 288 -10.27 -20.45 -27.66
N GLU A 289 -10.37 -20.02 -28.91
CA GLU A 289 -10.09 -20.86 -30.07
C GLU A 289 -8.59 -20.84 -30.42
N ASN A 290 -8.07 -21.98 -30.91
CA ASN A 290 -6.70 -22.12 -31.43
C ASN A 290 -5.58 -21.61 -30.49
N SER A 291 -5.75 -21.81 -29.19
CA SER A 291 -4.79 -21.36 -28.17
C SER A 291 -3.44 -22.09 -28.21
N HIS A 292 -3.43 -23.34 -28.71
CA HIS A 292 -2.25 -24.20 -28.82
C HIS A 292 -2.50 -25.29 -29.87
N GLU A 293 -1.45 -26.05 -30.23
CA GLU A 293 -1.54 -27.10 -31.23
C GLU A 293 -2.42 -28.27 -30.76
N ALA A 294 -3.30 -28.76 -31.64
CA ALA A 294 -4.29 -29.78 -31.32
C ALA A 294 -3.71 -31.20 -31.43
N ILE A 295 -3.91 -32.03 -30.40
CA ILE A 295 -3.60 -33.48 -30.46
C ILE A 295 -4.72 -34.24 -31.21
N ILE A 296 -5.96 -33.75 -31.12
CA ILE A 296 -7.16 -34.39 -31.68
C ILE A 296 -7.93 -33.39 -32.53
N SER A 297 -8.44 -33.81 -33.70
CA SER A 297 -9.29 -32.97 -34.53
C SER A 297 -10.64 -32.68 -33.87
N THR A 298 -11.17 -31.48 -34.12
CA THR A 298 -12.49 -31.05 -33.61
C THR A 298 -13.61 -32.02 -34.01
N ASP A 299 -13.52 -32.60 -35.21
CA ASP A 299 -14.50 -33.56 -35.71
C ASP A 299 -14.49 -34.87 -34.93
N LEU A 300 -13.29 -35.41 -34.64
CA LEU A 300 -13.14 -36.63 -33.86
C LEU A 300 -13.62 -36.44 -32.43
N PHE A 301 -13.34 -35.27 -31.83
CA PHE A 301 -13.84 -34.91 -30.50
C PHE A 301 -15.38 -34.83 -30.47
N ASN A 302 -15.99 -34.20 -31.47
CA ASN A 302 -17.45 -34.06 -31.57
C ASN A 302 -18.15 -35.41 -31.76
N LEU A 303 -17.57 -36.34 -32.54
CA LEU A 303 -18.06 -37.71 -32.69
C LEU A 303 -18.08 -38.46 -31.36
N VAL A 304 -17.00 -38.33 -30.58
CA VAL A 304 -16.90 -38.91 -29.24
C VAL A 304 -17.93 -38.29 -28.29
N GLN A 305 -18.13 -36.97 -28.30
CA GLN A 305 -19.16 -36.34 -27.45
C GLN A 305 -20.57 -36.81 -27.80
N LYS A 306 -20.93 -36.89 -29.09
CA LYS A 306 -22.23 -37.43 -29.53
C LYS A 306 -22.45 -38.86 -29.03
N LYS A 307 -21.41 -39.71 -29.08
CA LYS A 307 -21.46 -41.09 -28.57
C LYS A 307 -21.62 -41.14 -27.05
N ILE A 308 -20.98 -40.22 -26.31
CA ILE A 308 -21.13 -40.09 -24.86
C ILE A 308 -22.57 -39.65 -24.52
N GLU A 309 -23.10 -38.63 -25.21
CA GLU A 309 -24.44 -38.10 -24.99
C GLU A 309 -25.52 -39.15 -25.25
N GLY A 310 -25.43 -39.88 -26.38
CA GLY A 310 -26.33 -40.99 -26.72
C GLY A 310 -26.28 -42.18 -25.75
N SER A 311 -25.19 -42.35 -24.99
CA SER A 311 -25.05 -43.38 -23.94
C SER A 311 -25.66 -42.97 -22.59
N THR A 312 -26.09 -41.71 -22.40
CA THR A 312 -26.49 -41.19 -21.09
C THR A 312 -27.99 -41.41 -20.84
N GLN A 313 -28.39 -42.59 -20.37
CA GLN A 313 -29.73 -42.74 -19.78
C GLN A 313 -29.85 -41.87 -18.52
N LYS A 314 -30.86 -40.99 -18.48
CA LYS A 314 -31.17 -40.09 -17.36
C LYS A 314 -31.31 -40.88 -16.06
N ARG A 315 -30.30 -40.83 -15.19
CA ARG A 315 -30.39 -41.32 -13.80
C ARG A 315 -30.95 -40.20 -12.94
N GLY A 316 -32.04 -40.47 -12.22
CA GLY A 316 -32.67 -39.53 -11.31
C GLY A 316 -31.75 -39.04 -10.18
N PRO A 317 -32.19 -38.02 -9.42
CA PRO A 317 -31.36 -37.33 -8.44
C PRO A 317 -30.80 -38.28 -7.40
N VAL A 318 -29.47 -38.25 -7.25
CA VAL A 318 -28.74 -39.04 -6.25
C VAL A 318 -29.07 -38.46 -4.87
N LYS A 319 -29.78 -39.23 -4.04
CA LYS A 319 -30.00 -38.88 -2.62
C LYS A 319 -28.66 -38.55 -1.94
N PRO A 320 -28.61 -37.58 -1.01
CA PRO A 320 -27.38 -37.23 -0.30
C PRO A 320 -26.73 -38.48 0.30
N LYS A 321 -25.43 -38.67 0.06
CA LYS A 321 -24.68 -39.81 0.59
C LYS A 321 -24.80 -39.82 2.11
N ALA A 322 -25.37 -40.89 2.66
CA ALA A 322 -25.36 -41.14 4.11
C ALA A 322 -23.91 -41.17 4.64
N TYR A 323 -23.71 -40.83 5.91
CA TYR A 323 -22.40 -40.87 6.56
C TYR A 323 -21.76 -42.27 6.44
N ASN A 324 -20.49 -42.33 6.06
CA ASN A 324 -19.73 -43.59 5.94
C ASN A 324 -18.89 -43.81 7.20
N SER A 325 -19.39 -44.63 8.12
CA SER A 325 -18.82 -44.89 9.44
C SER A 325 -17.45 -45.60 9.41
N LEU A 326 -16.99 -46.10 8.26
CA LEU A 326 -15.68 -46.78 8.09
C LEU A 326 -14.77 -46.10 7.05
N SER A 327 -15.07 -44.85 6.70
CA SER A 327 -14.32 -44.10 5.69
C SER A 327 -12.83 -43.97 6.04
N GLY A 328 -11.97 -44.56 5.19
CA GLY A 328 -10.51 -44.45 5.32
C GLY A 328 -9.85 -45.30 6.40
N ARG A 329 -10.59 -46.26 7.00
CA ARG A 329 -10.13 -47.19 8.05
C ARG A 329 -10.01 -48.64 7.58
N LEU A 330 -10.57 -48.96 6.41
CA LEU A 330 -10.51 -50.28 5.79
C LEU A 330 -9.44 -50.33 4.71
N GLU A 331 -8.51 -51.26 4.83
CA GLU A 331 -7.43 -51.51 3.88
C GLU A 331 -7.49 -52.95 3.37
N CYS A 332 -7.28 -53.15 2.06
CA CYS A 332 -7.19 -54.48 1.50
C CYS A 332 -5.77 -55.01 1.61
N GLY A 333 -5.57 -56.05 2.42
CA GLY A 333 -4.27 -56.68 2.61
C GLY A 333 -3.68 -57.34 1.34
N ARG A 334 -4.49 -57.53 0.29
CA ARG A 334 -4.05 -58.12 -0.98
C ARG A 334 -3.44 -57.12 -1.96
N CYS A 335 -3.85 -55.86 -1.91
CA CYS A 335 -3.42 -54.84 -2.88
C CYS A 335 -3.05 -53.48 -2.28
N GLY A 336 -3.21 -53.30 -0.96
CA GLY A 336 -2.88 -52.06 -0.24
C GLY A 336 -3.87 -50.90 -0.47
N TYR A 337 -4.89 -51.08 -1.30
CA TYR A 337 -5.89 -50.04 -1.55
C TYR A 337 -7.00 -50.02 -0.50
N LYS A 338 -7.54 -48.83 -0.25
CA LYS A 338 -8.68 -48.63 0.66
C LYS A 338 -9.98 -49.14 0.07
N PHE A 339 -10.90 -49.57 0.94
CA PHE A 339 -12.25 -49.95 0.52
C PHE A 339 -13.11 -48.72 0.21
N SER A 340 -13.98 -48.86 -0.79
CA SER A 340 -15.03 -47.92 -1.17
C SER A 340 -16.39 -48.43 -0.72
N CYS A 341 -17.26 -47.54 -0.24
CA CYS A 341 -18.63 -47.88 0.18
C CYS A 341 -19.62 -47.57 -0.94
N GLU A 342 -20.48 -48.53 -1.27
CA GLU A 342 -21.60 -48.41 -2.21
C GLU A 342 -22.93 -48.58 -1.46
N TYR A 343 -23.88 -47.68 -1.72
CA TYR A 343 -25.22 -47.71 -1.13
C TYR A 343 -26.21 -48.32 -2.13
N LYS A 344 -26.83 -49.45 -1.77
CA LYS A 344 -27.94 -50.05 -2.53
C LYS A 344 -29.15 -50.18 -1.63
N ARG A 345 -30.24 -49.44 -1.94
CA ARG A 345 -31.54 -49.52 -1.22
C ARG A 345 -31.36 -49.67 0.30
N GLU A 346 -30.58 -48.76 0.91
CA GLU A 346 -30.22 -48.68 2.35
C GLU A 346 -29.13 -49.64 2.88
N LEU A 347 -28.71 -50.65 2.11
CA LEU A 347 -27.59 -51.52 2.47
C LEU A 347 -26.23 -50.90 2.08
N GLN A 348 -25.30 -50.89 3.04
CA GLN A 348 -23.91 -50.44 2.85
C GLN A 348 -22.99 -51.63 2.50
N ASN A 349 -22.42 -51.60 1.29
CA ASN A 349 -21.49 -52.61 0.78
C ASN A 349 -20.08 -52.02 0.62
N TYR A 350 -19.08 -52.71 1.14
CA TYR A 350 -17.68 -52.32 1.09
C TYR A 350 -16.92 -53.17 0.07
N ARG A 351 -16.33 -52.53 -0.94
CA ARG A 351 -15.55 -53.21 -1.99
C ARG A 351 -14.20 -52.54 -2.19
N CYS A 352 -13.17 -53.34 -2.45
CA CYS A 352 -11.85 -52.82 -2.76
C CYS A 352 -11.87 -52.05 -4.09
N ALA A 353 -11.23 -50.88 -4.15
CA ALA A 353 -11.28 -50.03 -5.34
C ALA A 353 -10.77 -50.72 -6.64
N PRO A 354 -9.64 -51.46 -6.63
CA PRO A 354 -9.14 -52.17 -7.81
C PRO A 354 -10.00 -53.38 -8.23
N ARG A 355 -10.88 -53.89 -7.35
CA ARG A 355 -11.83 -54.96 -7.72
C ARG A 355 -12.80 -54.51 -8.80
N VAL A 356 -13.23 -53.24 -8.77
CA VAL A 356 -14.12 -52.68 -9.80
C VAL A 356 -13.49 -52.81 -11.19
N MET A 357 -12.15 -52.73 -11.26
CA MET A 357 -11.37 -52.86 -12.48
C MET A 357 -10.97 -54.32 -12.79
N LYS A 358 -11.40 -55.31 -11.98
CA LYS A 358 -10.96 -56.72 -12.00
C LYS A 358 -9.44 -56.91 -11.80
N ILE A 359 -8.78 -55.96 -11.13
CA ILE A 359 -7.35 -56.03 -10.82
C ILE A 359 -7.12 -56.77 -9.48
N CYS A 360 -8.16 -56.84 -8.62
CA CYS A 360 -8.09 -57.49 -7.32
C CYS A 360 -9.30 -58.41 -7.09
N ASP A 361 -9.05 -59.61 -6.55
CA ASP A 361 -10.05 -60.65 -6.30
C ASP A 361 -10.69 -60.60 -4.90
N SER A 362 -10.51 -59.51 -4.14
CA SER A 362 -11.10 -59.34 -2.80
C SER A 362 -12.63 -59.50 -2.84
N ILE A 363 -13.29 -60.07 -1.83
CA ILE A 363 -14.76 -60.15 -1.84
C ILE A 363 -15.46 -58.79 -1.52
N THR A 364 -16.79 -58.74 -1.59
CA THR A 364 -17.58 -57.55 -1.24
C THR A 364 -18.15 -57.78 0.15
N TYR A 365 -17.81 -56.92 1.10
CA TYR A 365 -18.18 -57.07 2.49
C TYR A 365 -19.45 -56.28 2.80
N LYS A 366 -20.47 -56.94 3.36
CA LYS A 366 -21.67 -56.27 3.86
C LYS A 366 -21.39 -55.64 5.22
N LYS A 367 -22.10 -54.56 5.58
CA LYS A 367 -21.95 -53.88 6.89
C LYS A 367 -22.00 -54.85 8.09
N HIS A 368 -22.93 -55.80 8.11
CA HIS A 368 -23.03 -56.77 9.22
C HIS A 368 -21.82 -57.71 9.31
N MET A 369 -21.24 -58.13 8.18
CA MET A 369 -20.03 -58.97 8.18
C MET A 369 -18.86 -58.24 8.83
N LEU A 370 -18.69 -56.94 8.53
CA LEU A 370 -17.65 -56.13 9.16
C LEU A 370 -17.93 -55.91 10.66
N ARG A 371 -19.21 -55.76 11.06
CA ARG A 371 -19.61 -55.71 12.47
C ARG A 371 -19.19 -56.99 13.19
N GLU A 372 -19.46 -58.16 12.62
CA GLU A 372 -19.10 -59.45 13.20
C GLU A 372 -17.58 -59.65 13.27
N MET A 373 -16.84 -59.26 12.23
CA MET A 373 -15.37 -59.32 12.25
C MET A 373 -14.78 -58.43 13.36
N MET A 374 -15.31 -57.21 13.53
CA MET A 374 -14.89 -56.30 14.61
C MET A 374 -15.23 -56.88 15.99
N LEU A 375 -16.40 -57.51 16.15
CA LEU A 375 -16.81 -58.17 17.39
C LEU A 375 -15.92 -59.36 17.75
N ARG A 376 -15.61 -60.24 16.79
CA ARG A 376 -14.68 -61.36 16.99
C ARG A 376 -13.29 -60.86 17.41
N ALA A 377 -12.85 -59.74 16.83
CA ALA A 377 -11.62 -59.08 17.22
C ALA A 377 -11.64 -58.55 18.66
N MET A 378 -12.76 -57.95 19.09
CA MET A 378 -12.93 -57.53 20.48
C MET A 378 -12.99 -58.72 21.44
N GLN A 379 -13.65 -59.83 21.08
CA GLN A 379 -13.70 -61.06 21.89
C GLN A 379 -12.33 -61.72 22.09
N THR A 380 -11.41 -61.55 21.13
CA THR A 380 -10.06 -62.11 21.26
C THR A 380 -9.13 -61.21 22.06
N LYS A 381 -9.34 -59.88 21.99
CA LYS A 381 -8.54 -58.92 22.75
C LYS A 381 -9.01 -58.76 24.21
N TYR A 382 -10.32 -58.77 24.43
CA TYR A 382 -10.96 -58.52 25.72
C TYR A 382 -11.79 -59.73 26.14
N ASP A 383 -11.72 -60.10 27.42
CA ASP A 383 -12.48 -61.23 27.97
C ASP A 383 -13.96 -60.84 28.18
N LEU A 384 -14.76 -60.92 27.12
CA LEU A 384 -16.19 -60.55 27.11
C LEU A 384 -17.09 -61.59 27.82
N THR A 385 -16.65 -62.13 28.96
CA THR A 385 -17.41 -63.06 29.83
C THR A 385 -17.89 -62.39 31.12
N CYS A 386 -17.35 -61.21 31.48
CA CYS A 386 -17.68 -60.48 32.71
C CYS A 386 -18.10 -59.03 32.43
N ASP A 387 -19.11 -58.53 33.16
CA ASP A 387 -19.57 -57.14 33.12
C ASP A 387 -18.47 -56.11 33.45
N ALA A 388 -17.43 -56.53 34.19
CA ALA A 388 -16.29 -55.68 34.54
C ALA A 388 -15.58 -55.10 33.29
N VAL A 389 -15.59 -55.82 32.16
CA VAL A 389 -14.95 -55.37 30.91
C VAL A 389 -15.59 -54.11 30.34
N VAL A 390 -16.88 -53.87 30.57
CA VAL A 390 -17.53 -52.61 30.13
C VAL A 390 -16.93 -51.41 30.85
N THR A 391 -16.58 -51.57 32.13
CA THR A 391 -15.91 -50.52 32.90
C THR A 391 -14.44 -50.35 32.52
N GLU A 392 -13.76 -51.43 32.11
CA GLU A 392 -12.40 -51.39 31.57
C GLU A 392 -12.35 -50.65 30.23
N LEU A 393 -13.24 -51.00 29.29
CA LEU A 393 -13.40 -50.33 28.00
C LEU A 393 -13.73 -48.84 28.16
N LEU A 394 -14.56 -48.49 29.14
CA LEU A 394 -14.86 -47.10 29.49
C LEU A 394 -13.61 -46.37 30.02
N LYS A 395 -12.84 -46.99 30.91
CA LYS A 395 -11.60 -46.41 31.46
C LYS A 395 -10.55 -46.22 30.36
N GLU A 396 -10.38 -47.18 29.44
CA GLU A 396 -9.45 -47.05 28.31
C GLU A 396 -9.78 -45.82 27.45
N LEU A 397 -11.05 -45.62 27.08
CA LEU A 397 -11.47 -44.46 26.30
C LEU A 397 -11.30 -43.15 27.08
N GLN A 398 -11.54 -43.15 28.39
CA GLN A 398 -11.33 -41.99 29.26
C GLN A 398 -9.85 -41.62 29.36
N VAL A 399 -8.97 -42.59 29.59
CA VAL A 399 -7.51 -42.40 29.66
C VAL A 399 -6.98 -41.89 28.32
N ILE A 400 -7.40 -42.46 27.20
CA ILE A 400 -6.98 -42.03 25.86
C ILE A 400 -7.46 -40.59 25.55
N ASN A 401 -8.66 -40.20 26.01
CA ASN A 401 -9.16 -38.83 25.84
C ASN A 401 -8.51 -37.81 26.80
N GLN A 402 -8.01 -38.26 27.95
CA GLN A 402 -7.32 -37.43 28.96
C GLN A 402 -5.82 -37.27 28.66
N ASN A 403 -5.16 -38.30 28.13
CA ASN A 403 -3.73 -38.30 27.76
C ASN A 403 -3.50 -37.68 26.38
N ASP A 404 -3.51 -36.36 26.29
CA ASP A 404 -3.06 -35.62 25.10
C ASP A 404 -1.51 -35.54 25.02
N HIS A 405 -0.80 -36.67 25.19
CA HIS A 405 0.67 -36.73 25.25
C HIS A 405 1.38 -36.53 23.89
N PHE A 406 0.63 -36.30 22.80
CA PHE A 406 1.19 -36.20 21.45
C PHE A 406 2.15 -35.01 21.26
N GLU A 407 1.97 -33.92 22.00
CA GLU A 407 2.85 -32.75 21.88
C GLU A 407 4.28 -33.03 22.33
N PHE A 408 4.45 -33.85 23.38
CA PHE A 408 5.78 -34.27 23.82
C PHE A 408 6.46 -35.13 22.74
N HIS A 409 5.74 -36.07 22.13
CA HIS A 409 6.27 -36.90 21.04
C HIS A 409 6.57 -36.09 19.77
N ARG A 410 5.73 -35.11 19.42
CA ARG A 410 5.99 -34.15 18.32
C ARG A 410 7.26 -33.36 18.56
N LEU A 411 7.37 -32.76 19.75
CA LEU A 411 8.56 -32.01 20.15
C LEU A 411 9.79 -32.90 20.11
N LYS A 412 9.70 -34.15 20.61
CA LYS A 412 10.78 -35.13 20.53
C LYS A 412 11.22 -35.37 19.08
N TYR A 413 10.33 -35.74 18.16
CA TYR A 413 10.67 -35.96 16.74
C TYR A 413 11.28 -34.70 16.09
N ILE A 414 10.70 -33.52 16.35
CA ILE A 414 11.22 -32.25 15.81
C ILE A 414 12.63 -31.96 16.34
N THR A 415 12.84 -32.11 17.66
CA THR A 415 14.17 -31.89 18.27
C THR A 415 15.21 -32.90 17.80
N GLU A 416 14.85 -34.17 17.61
CA GLU A 416 15.76 -35.19 17.09
C GLU A 416 16.18 -34.87 15.65
N ILE A 417 15.23 -34.48 14.79
CA ILE A 417 15.53 -34.03 13.42
C ILE A 417 16.40 -32.77 13.43
N GLU A 418 16.15 -31.81 14.33
CA GLU A 418 16.92 -30.57 14.42
C GLU A 418 18.35 -30.80 14.94
N ILE A 419 18.53 -31.68 15.93
CA ILE A 419 19.84 -32.08 16.45
C ILE A 419 20.67 -32.72 15.33
N VAL A 420 20.07 -33.64 14.56
CA VAL A 420 20.75 -34.29 13.42
C VAL A 420 21.10 -33.26 12.35
N LYS A 421 20.17 -32.37 11.97
CA LYS A 421 20.42 -31.30 10.97
C LYS A 421 21.53 -30.34 11.43
N ARG A 422 21.61 -30.00 12.73
CA ARG A 422 22.68 -29.16 13.28
C ARG A 422 24.04 -29.87 13.31
N LYS A 423 24.08 -31.14 13.73
CA LYS A 423 25.32 -31.93 13.75
C LYS A 423 25.89 -32.15 12.35
N LEU A 424 25.01 -32.29 11.35
CA LEU A 424 25.39 -32.40 9.94
C LEU A 424 25.90 -31.06 9.39
N ALA A 425 25.27 -29.93 9.77
CA ALA A 425 25.75 -28.59 9.44
C ALA A 425 27.09 -28.21 10.10
N LEU A 426 27.44 -28.84 11.23
CA LEU A 426 28.72 -28.69 11.94
C LEU A 426 29.77 -29.71 11.53
N SER A 427 29.48 -30.57 10.53
CA SER A 427 30.37 -31.63 10.03
C SER A 427 30.84 -32.65 11.10
N GLU A 428 30.09 -32.81 12.20
CA GLU A 428 30.42 -33.73 13.30
C GLU A 428 30.06 -35.19 12.99
N ILE A 429 29.29 -35.44 11.93
CA ILE A 429 28.83 -36.77 11.52
C ILE A 429 29.01 -36.90 9.99
N PRO A 430 29.58 -38.00 9.46
CA PRO A 430 29.64 -38.24 8.03
C PRO A 430 28.24 -38.43 7.42
N ASP A 431 28.00 -37.80 6.26
CA ASP A 431 26.72 -37.68 5.53
C ASP A 431 26.00 -39.02 5.27
N THR A 432 26.72 -40.13 5.39
CA THR A 432 26.24 -41.49 5.11
C THR A 432 25.60 -42.22 6.30
N SER A 433 25.64 -41.70 7.53
CA SER A 433 25.24 -42.51 8.71
C SER A 433 23.81 -42.27 9.26
N ILE A 434 23.12 -41.19 8.89
CA ILE A 434 21.76 -40.91 9.39
C ILE A 434 20.84 -40.45 8.26
N ASP A 435 19.88 -41.30 7.92
CA ASP A 435 18.90 -41.08 6.87
C ASP A 435 17.79 -40.12 7.35
N ILE A 436 17.98 -38.82 7.09
CA ILE A 436 17.01 -37.75 7.43
C ILE A 436 15.66 -38.04 6.76
N ASP A 437 15.65 -38.60 5.54
CA ASP A 437 14.42 -38.95 4.83
C ASP A 437 13.62 -40.04 5.56
N ARG A 438 14.31 -40.99 6.20
CA ARG A 438 13.68 -41.99 7.07
C ARG A 438 13.04 -41.35 8.30
N MET A 439 13.74 -40.46 8.99
CA MET A 439 13.20 -39.77 10.17
C MET A 439 12.01 -38.86 9.82
N GLU A 440 12.08 -38.15 8.69
CA GLU A 440 10.97 -37.33 8.20
C GLU A 440 9.78 -38.21 7.78
N LYS A 441 10.02 -39.42 7.26
CA LYS A 441 8.96 -40.41 6.97
C LYS A 441 8.30 -40.92 8.25
N GLU A 442 9.08 -41.25 9.27
CA GLU A 442 8.56 -41.67 10.58
C GLU A 442 7.71 -40.58 11.24
N TYR A 443 8.14 -39.32 11.15
CA TYR A 443 7.36 -38.18 11.63
C TYR A 443 6.04 -38.01 10.85
N ARG A 444 6.06 -38.16 9.51
CA ARG A 444 4.83 -38.13 8.69
C ARG A 444 3.86 -39.25 9.07
N ASP A 445 4.37 -40.45 9.32
CA ASP A 445 3.55 -41.60 9.73
C ASP A 445 2.95 -41.40 11.12
N PHE A 446 3.71 -40.83 12.04
CA PHE A 446 3.23 -40.42 13.37
C PHE A 446 2.11 -39.37 13.26
N GLU A 447 2.30 -38.29 12.48
CA GLU A 447 1.27 -37.27 12.26
C GLU A 447 -0.02 -37.84 11.65
N ASN A 448 0.12 -38.76 10.69
CA ASN A 448 -1.03 -39.46 10.10
C ASN A 448 -1.79 -40.32 11.12
N LYS A 449 -1.11 -40.92 12.11
CA LYS A 449 -1.77 -41.66 13.20
C LYS A 449 -2.52 -40.71 14.13
N VAL A 450 -1.89 -39.62 14.57
CA VAL A 450 -2.52 -38.60 15.43
C VAL A 450 -3.75 -38.01 14.74
N ALA A 451 -3.65 -37.72 13.45
CA ALA A 451 -4.76 -37.27 12.61
C ALA A 451 -5.98 -38.21 12.64
N LYS A 452 -5.75 -39.53 12.51
CA LYS A 452 -6.83 -40.53 12.56
C LYS A 452 -7.49 -40.57 13.95
N ILE A 453 -6.69 -40.45 15.01
CA ILE A 453 -7.17 -40.45 16.39
C ILE A 453 -8.00 -39.19 16.66
N GLU A 454 -7.58 -38.01 16.23
CA GLU A 454 -8.35 -36.77 16.42
C GLU A 454 -9.65 -36.76 15.59
N ASP A 455 -9.63 -37.23 14.35
CA ASP A 455 -10.84 -37.34 13.51
C ASP A 455 -11.94 -38.20 14.17
N ASP A 456 -11.55 -39.21 14.96
CA ASP A 456 -12.46 -40.15 15.61
C ASP A 456 -12.85 -39.73 17.04
N ARG A 457 -12.39 -38.57 17.55
CA ARG A 457 -12.67 -38.12 18.93
C ARG A 457 -14.16 -37.93 19.19
N GLY A 458 -14.91 -37.37 18.23
CA GLY A 458 -16.36 -37.22 18.36
C GLY A 458 -17.08 -38.56 18.53
N LEU A 459 -16.63 -39.60 17.83
CA LEU A 459 -17.15 -40.97 17.98
C LEU A 459 -16.78 -41.55 19.36
N ARG A 460 -15.58 -41.26 19.87
CA ARG A 460 -15.16 -41.69 21.22
C ARG A 460 -15.96 -41.01 22.32
N VAL A 461 -16.22 -39.70 22.22
CA VAL A 461 -17.07 -38.99 23.20
C VAL A 461 -18.47 -39.59 23.20
N ASN A 462 -19.05 -39.84 22.02
CA ASN A 462 -20.35 -40.51 21.91
C ASN A 462 -20.32 -41.92 22.50
N ALA A 463 -19.26 -42.70 22.28
CA ALA A 463 -19.08 -44.03 22.87
C ALA A 463 -18.97 -43.97 24.40
N ILE A 464 -18.26 -42.97 24.96
CA ILE A 464 -18.17 -42.75 26.41
C ILE A 464 -19.54 -42.41 27.00
N THR A 465 -20.29 -41.50 26.37
CA THR A 465 -21.64 -41.14 26.81
C THR A 465 -22.57 -42.35 26.75
N TRP A 466 -22.52 -43.11 25.66
CA TRP A 466 -23.32 -44.31 25.47
C TRP A 466 -22.97 -45.44 26.47
N LEU A 467 -21.70 -45.64 26.80
CA LEU A 467 -21.25 -46.60 27.81
C LEU A 467 -21.61 -46.18 29.25
N LYS A 468 -21.71 -44.88 29.53
CA LYS A 468 -22.20 -44.40 30.83
C LYS A 468 -23.67 -44.74 31.04
N GLU A 469 -24.46 -44.76 29.96
CA GLU A 469 -25.89 -45.11 29.96
C GLU A 469 -26.12 -46.64 29.92
N ASN A 470 -25.28 -47.40 29.21
CA ASN A 470 -25.42 -48.85 29.02
C ASN A 470 -24.30 -49.63 29.74
N LYS A 471 -24.52 -49.93 31.02
CA LYS A 471 -23.48 -50.49 31.92
C LYS A 471 -23.36 -52.02 31.92
N SER A 472 -24.27 -52.77 31.28
CA SER A 472 -24.21 -54.24 31.25
C SER A 472 -23.65 -54.79 29.94
N LEU A 473 -22.98 -55.94 30.02
CA LEU A 473 -22.38 -56.64 28.88
C LEU A 473 -23.44 -57.13 27.88
N GLU A 474 -24.63 -57.50 28.37
CA GLU A 474 -25.75 -57.97 27.53
C GLU A 474 -26.31 -56.84 26.64
N LEU A 475 -26.45 -55.63 27.20
CA LEU A 475 -26.82 -54.42 26.46
C LEU A 475 -25.72 -53.99 25.50
N PHE A 476 -24.45 -54.20 25.87
CA PHE A 476 -23.31 -53.94 25.01
C PHE A 476 -23.33 -54.84 23.76
N LEU A 477 -23.38 -56.16 23.93
CA LEU A 477 -23.30 -57.12 22.81
C LEU A 477 -24.49 -57.03 21.84
N SER A 478 -25.69 -56.76 22.36
CA SER A 478 -26.91 -56.65 21.55
C SER A 478 -26.97 -55.35 20.73
N ASN A 479 -26.59 -54.21 21.32
CA ASN A 479 -26.81 -52.89 20.73
C ASN A 479 -25.54 -52.21 20.18
N VAL A 480 -24.35 -52.81 20.33
CA VAL A 480 -23.12 -52.19 19.85
C VAL A 480 -23.12 -52.06 18.32
N THR A 481 -22.94 -50.82 17.87
CA THR A 481 -22.85 -50.44 16.46
C THR A 481 -21.38 -50.34 16.03
N ILE A 482 -21.14 -50.37 14.71
CA ILE A 482 -19.80 -50.14 14.13
C ILE A 482 -19.22 -48.76 14.54
N GLU A 483 -20.08 -47.76 14.73
CA GLU A 483 -19.68 -46.41 15.13
C GLU A 483 -19.12 -46.37 16.54
N ILE A 484 -19.73 -47.15 17.45
CA ILE A 484 -19.23 -47.33 18.81
C ILE A 484 -17.94 -48.14 18.78
N MET A 485 -17.87 -49.27 18.08
CA MET A 485 -16.63 -50.09 18.00
C MET A 485 -15.44 -49.36 17.36
N ARG A 486 -15.70 -48.42 16.46
CA ARG A 486 -14.66 -47.54 15.88
C ARG A 486 -13.96 -46.67 16.94
N ALA A 487 -14.55 -46.50 18.12
CA ALA A 487 -13.92 -45.80 19.24
C ALA A 487 -12.64 -46.49 19.75
N TRP A 488 -12.43 -47.80 19.46
CA TRP A 488 -11.22 -48.56 19.84
C TRP A 488 -10.38 -49.02 18.66
N ILE A 489 -10.97 -49.11 17.46
CA ILE A 489 -10.32 -49.67 16.26
C ILE A 489 -9.83 -48.54 15.35
N SER A 490 -8.51 -48.50 15.12
CA SER A 490 -7.85 -47.47 14.31
C SER A 490 -7.72 -47.87 12.83
N GLU A 491 -7.56 -49.16 12.53
CA GLU A 491 -7.49 -49.67 11.16
C GLU A 491 -7.84 -51.17 11.09
N LEU A 492 -8.48 -51.57 10.00
CA LEU A 492 -8.83 -52.97 9.71
C LEU A 492 -8.25 -53.36 8.35
N ILE A 493 -7.28 -54.27 8.35
CA ILE A 493 -6.61 -54.80 7.16
C ILE A 493 -7.21 -56.16 6.84
N ILE A 494 -7.88 -56.30 5.71
CA ILE A 494 -8.65 -57.50 5.37
C ILE A 494 -8.00 -58.24 4.20
N TYR A 495 -7.65 -59.52 4.41
CA TYR A 495 -7.20 -60.44 3.36
C TYR A 495 -8.33 -61.35 2.91
N THR A 496 -9.03 -61.99 3.85
CA THR A 496 -10.24 -62.81 3.66
C THR A 496 -11.22 -62.50 4.80
N PRO A 497 -12.47 -63.01 4.78
CA PRO A 497 -13.41 -62.87 5.91
C PRO A 497 -12.91 -63.51 7.21
N GLU A 498 -12.01 -64.48 7.12
CA GLU A 498 -11.47 -65.25 8.24
C GLU A 498 -10.06 -64.75 8.63
N ASP A 499 -9.31 -64.22 7.66
CA ASP A 499 -7.94 -63.73 7.82
C ASP A 499 -7.87 -62.19 7.72
N TYR A 500 -7.69 -61.53 8.86
CA TYR A 500 -7.62 -60.07 8.94
C TYR A 500 -6.81 -59.59 10.14
N THR A 501 -6.30 -58.36 10.05
CA THR A 501 -5.55 -57.70 11.12
C THR A 501 -6.30 -56.47 11.59
N VAL A 502 -6.50 -56.36 12.90
CA VAL A 502 -7.08 -55.18 13.54
C VAL A 502 -5.97 -54.41 14.24
N ARG A 503 -5.82 -53.12 13.92
CA ARG A 503 -4.99 -52.20 14.69
C ARG A 503 -5.87 -51.42 15.67
N TRP A 504 -5.45 -51.40 16.92
CA TRP A 504 -6.16 -50.70 17.99
C TRP A 504 -5.60 -49.28 18.17
N ILE A 505 -6.28 -48.45 18.95
CA ILE A 505 -5.87 -47.06 19.22
C ILE A 505 -4.71 -46.98 20.21
N ASP A 506 -4.56 -47.96 21.10
CA ASP A 506 -3.42 -48.10 22.02
C ASP A 506 -2.11 -48.53 21.32
N GLY A 507 -2.16 -48.80 20.01
CA GLY A 507 -1.01 -49.20 19.20
C GLY A 507 -0.82 -50.71 19.08
N THR A 508 -1.58 -51.52 19.81
CA THR A 508 -1.56 -52.99 19.70
C THR A 508 -2.18 -53.46 18.38
N GLN A 509 -1.84 -54.69 17.97
CA GLN A 509 -2.42 -55.33 16.79
C GLN A 509 -2.93 -56.72 17.16
N THR A 510 -4.11 -57.07 16.68
CA THR A 510 -4.68 -58.42 16.82
C THR A 510 -4.80 -59.02 15.43
N GLU A 511 -4.22 -60.21 15.26
CA GLU A 511 -4.27 -60.98 14.03
C GLU A 511 -5.31 -62.10 14.17
N MET A 512 -6.12 -62.27 13.12
CA MET A 512 -7.17 -63.29 13.03
C MET A 512 -6.83 -64.23 11.89
N GLY A 513 -6.93 -65.55 12.12
CA GLY A 513 -6.60 -66.57 11.13
C GLY A 513 -5.10 -66.64 10.79
N ASP A 514 -4.77 -66.94 9.52
CA ASP A 514 -3.40 -67.05 8.98
C ASP A 514 -2.89 -65.72 8.37
N ALA A 515 -3.33 -64.57 8.93
CA ALA A 515 -3.05 -63.24 8.38
C ALA A 515 -1.55 -62.93 8.21
N GLU A 516 -0.69 -63.43 9.10
CA GLU A 516 0.76 -63.20 9.05
C GLU A 516 1.43 -63.84 7.82
N LYS A 517 1.02 -65.07 7.46
CA LYS A 517 1.50 -65.78 6.27
C LYS A 517 1.04 -65.09 4.99
N LEU A 518 -0.22 -64.66 4.93
CA LEU A 518 -0.76 -63.94 3.78
C LEU A 518 -0.10 -62.56 3.59
N LYS A 519 0.21 -61.87 4.68
CA LYS A 519 0.94 -60.59 4.67
C LYS A 519 2.32 -60.75 4.03
N ALA A 520 3.06 -61.82 4.33
CA ALA A 520 4.35 -62.11 3.70
C ALA A 520 4.22 -62.41 2.19
N ILE A 521 3.26 -63.26 1.81
CA ILE A 521 3.00 -63.65 0.41
C ILE A 521 2.65 -62.45 -0.46
N TYR A 522 1.72 -61.59 -0.01
CA TYR A 522 1.31 -60.42 -0.79
C TYR A 522 2.39 -59.33 -0.82
N LYS A 523 3.22 -59.20 0.24
CA LYS A 523 4.36 -58.27 0.27
C LYS A 523 5.47 -58.68 -0.71
N GLU A 524 5.78 -59.97 -0.83
CA GLU A 524 6.68 -60.48 -1.88
C GLU A 524 6.12 -60.32 -3.28
N LYS A 525 4.81 -60.55 -3.46
CA LYS A 525 4.13 -60.38 -4.75
C LYS A 525 4.20 -58.92 -5.22
N GLN A 526 4.02 -57.97 -4.30
CA GLN A 526 4.18 -56.54 -4.57
C GLN A 526 5.64 -56.18 -4.92
N ALA A 527 6.62 -56.69 -4.17
CA ALA A 527 8.04 -56.44 -4.41
C ALA A 527 8.58 -57.05 -5.73
N LYS A 528 8.01 -58.17 -6.20
CA LYS A 528 8.30 -58.75 -7.52
C LYS A 528 7.65 -57.98 -8.68
N LEU A 529 6.52 -57.32 -8.45
CA LEU A 529 5.82 -56.47 -9.43
C LEU A 529 6.52 -55.12 -9.66
N ASP A 530 7.19 -54.59 -8.63
CA ASP A 530 7.92 -53.31 -8.67
C ASP A 530 9.33 -53.41 -9.30
N LYS A 531 9.87 -54.63 -9.49
CA LYS A 531 11.23 -54.89 -10.04
C LYS A 531 11.30 -55.16 -11.56
N VAL A 532 10.19 -55.08 -12.29
CA VAL A 532 10.19 -55.26 -13.76
C VAL A 532 10.38 -53.90 -14.42
N GLU A 533 11.60 -53.61 -14.89
CA GLU A 533 11.91 -52.43 -15.70
C GLU A 533 11.10 -52.43 -17.01
N PRO A 534 10.66 -51.25 -17.50
CA PRO A 534 10.00 -51.17 -18.79
C PRO A 534 11.01 -51.47 -19.90
N LYS A 535 10.77 -52.53 -20.68
CA LYS A 535 11.47 -52.74 -21.96
C LYS A 535 11.11 -51.60 -22.91
N ASN A 536 12.07 -50.71 -23.16
CA ASN A 536 12.04 -49.72 -24.23
C ASN A 536 12.24 -50.44 -25.58
N ASP A 537 11.16 -50.90 -26.19
CA ASP A 537 11.11 -51.20 -27.63
C ASP A 537 9.77 -50.69 -28.16
N MET A 538 9.70 -49.39 -28.46
CA MET A 538 8.65 -48.83 -29.33
C MET A 538 9.13 -48.94 -30.78
N THR A 539 9.00 -50.13 -31.38
CA THR A 539 8.99 -50.27 -32.84
C THR A 539 7.55 -50.34 -33.31
N PHE A 540 7.08 -49.28 -33.98
CA PHE A 540 5.79 -49.23 -34.65
C PHE A 540 5.92 -49.86 -36.05
N GLU A 541 5.18 -50.94 -36.32
CA GLU A 541 4.89 -51.37 -37.69
C GLU A 541 3.71 -50.52 -38.24
N PRO A 542 3.84 -49.88 -39.42
CA PRO A 542 2.77 -49.10 -40.01
C PRO A 542 1.64 -50.02 -40.50
N ALA A 543 0.42 -49.76 -40.04
CA ALA A 543 -0.77 -50.46 -40.50
C ALA A 543 -1.03 -50.18 -42.00
N LYS A 544 -1.24 -51.27 -42.74
CA LYS A 544 -1.47 -51.36 -44.19
C LYS A 544 -2.49 -50.33 -44.70
N LYS A 545 -2.10 -49.64 -45.79
CA LYS A 545 -3.00 -48.92 -46.70
C LYS A 545 -4.13 -49.84 -47.16
N ILE A 546 -5.37 -49.45 -46.89
CA ILE A 546 -6.54 -49.92 -47.64
C ILE A 546 -6.82 -48.84 -48.67
N GLU A 547 -6.42 -49.09 -49.91
CA GLU A 547 -6.79 -48.30 -51.07
C GLU A 547 -8.22 -48.66 -51.50
N GLY A 548 -9.06 -47.65 -51.69
CA GLY A 548 -10.29 -47.76 -52.47
C GLY A 548 -11.56 -47.28 -51.75
N SER A 549 -11.93 -46.01 -51.95
CA SER A 549 -13.16 -45.65 -52.69
C SER A 549 -13.47 -44.15 -52.55
N LYS A 550 -13.35 -43.49 -53.71
CA LYS A 550 -14.02 -42.28 -54.22
C LYS A 550 -14.91 -41.45 -53.27
N SER A 551 -14.60 -40.16 -53.30
CA SER A 551 -15.48 -38.98 -53.17
C SER A 551 -16.96 -39.25 -53.49
N GLU A 552 -17.85 -38.96 -52.55
CA GLU A 552 -19.26 -38.70 -52.84
C GLU A 552 -19.83 -37.69 -51.83
N GLU A 553 -20.42 -36.64 -52.40
CA GLU A 553 -21.06 -35.48 -51.77
C GLU A 553 -22.32 -35.92 -51.01
N LEU A 554 -22.53 -35.39 -49.80
CA LEU A 554 -23.75 -35.67 -49.02
C LEU A 554 -24.72 -34.48 -49.07
N TYR A 555 -25.83 -34.78 -49.76
CA TYR A 555 -27.00 -33.97 -50.07
C TYR A 555 -27.72 -33.35 -48.86
N PHE A 556 -28.23 -32.15 -49.07
CA PHE A 556 -29.29 -31.49 -48.31
C PHE A 556 -30.63 -32.24 -48.44
N PHE A 557 -31.37 -32.38 -47.33
CA PHE A 557 -32.82 -32.56 -47.37
C PHE A 557 -33.48 -31.73 -46.26
N GLU A 558 -34.22 -30.70 -46.67
CA GLU A 558 -35.26 -30.04 -45.89
C GLU A 558 -36.55 -30.88 -45.93
N ARG A 559 -37.36 -30.82 -44.87
CA ARG A 559 -38.82 -31.00 -44.93
C ARG A 559 -39.55 -30.46 -43.70
N ASP A 560 -40.25 -29.36 -43.95
CA ASP A 560 -41.64 -28.99 -43.64
C ASP A 560 -42.30 -29.29 -42.28
N ASN A 561 -42.87 -28.20 -41.75
CA ASN A 561 -43.81 -28.10 -40.64
C ASN A 561 -45.23 -28.54 -41.02
N GLY A 562 -45.99 -29.10 -40.06
CA GLY A 562 -47.45 -29.14 -40.13
C GLY A 562 -48.13 -29.77 -38.89
N PRO A 563 -49.37 -29.37 -38.53
CA PRO A 563 -49.70 -28.98 -37.14
C PRO A 563 -50.95 -29.68 -36.51
N ASN A 564 -51.03 -29.73 -35.17
CA ASN A 564 -52.27 -29.64 -34.34
C ASN A 564 -51.91 -29.86 -32.85
N LYS A 565 -52.12 -28.91 -31.92
CA LYS A 565 -53.37 -28.48 -31.25
C LYS A 565 -54.22 -29.64 -30.70
N ASP A 566 -54.17 -29.87 -29.38
CA ASP A 566 -55.32 -29.61 -28.50
C ASP A 566 -55.00 -29.69 -26.98
N LYS A 567 -55.27 -28.54 -26.33
CA LYS A 567 -55.92 -28.26 -25.03
C LYS A 567 -55.72 -29.12 -23.76
N ALA A 568 -55.28 -28.39 -22.73
CA ALA A 568 -55.93 -28.15 -21.44
C ALA A 568 -55.45 -28.89 -20.16
N ASP A 569 -54.85 -28.05 -19.30
CA ASP A 569 -55.22 -27.80 -17.90
C ASP A 569 -54.67 -28.63 -16.71
N VAL A 570 -53.83 -27.92 -15.95
CA VAL A 570 -53.87 -27.74 -14.48
C VAL A 570 -53.19 -28.79 -13.59
N LYS A 571 -51.98 -28.46 -13.12
CA LYS A 571 -51.69 -28.13 -11.69
C LYS A 571 -50.22 -27.75 -11.46
N LYS A 572 -50.03 -26.55 -10.87
CA LYS A 572 -48.76 -26.09 -10.30
C LYS A 572 -48.37 -26.98 -9.11
N SER A 573 -47.18 -27.59 -9.18
CA SER A 573 -46.38 -27.92 -7.99
C SER A 573 -44.98 -27.36 -8.18
N LYS A 574 -44.58 -26.50 -7.25
CA LYS A 574 -43.23 -25.93 -7.14
C LYS A 574 -42.26 -27.01 -6.69
N GLY A 575 -41.12 -27.15 -7.36
CA GLY A 575 -39.91 -27.67 -6.72
C GLY A 575 -38.91 -28.39 -7.62
N LYS A 576 -37.81 -27.66 -7.92
CA LYS A 576 -36.51 -28.11 -8.45
C LYS A 576 -36.43 -28.36 -9.96
N GLU A 577 -35.93 -27.35 -10.67
CA GLU A 577 -35.43 -27.48 -12.04
C GLU A 577 -34.11 -28.26 -12.01
N ASP A 578 -34.18 -29.49 -12.54
CA ASP A 578 -33.03 -30.30 -12.91
C ASP A 578 -32.40 -29.70 -14.18
N VAL A 579 -31.12 -29.34 -14.10
CA VAL A 579 -30.36 -28.75 -15.22
C VAL A 579 -30.00 -29.83 -16.24
N ASP A 580 -30.58 -29.71 -17.44
CA ASP A 580 -30.31 -30.51 -18.63
C ASP A 580 -28.92 -30.15 -19.20
N LEU A 581 -28.05 -31.15 -19.43
CA LEU A 581 -26.65 -30.97 -19.86
C LEU A 581 -26.45 -31.37 -21.33
N SER A 582 -27.27 -30.82 -22.23
CA SER A 582 -27.03 -30.89 -23.67
C SER A 582 -26.22 -29.68 -24.12
N LEU A 583 -25.30 -29.85 -25.09
CA LEU A 583 -24.41 -28.80 -25.64
C LEU A 583 -25.14 -27.57 -26.23
N ASN A 584 -26.48 -27.57 -26.29
CA ASN A 584 -27.28 -26.42 -26.70
C ASN A 584 -27.81 -25.57 -25.52
N ALA A 585 -27.44 -25.89 -24.26
CA ALA A 585 -27.95 -25.21 -23.06
C ALA A 585 -27.06 -24.07 -22.53
N TYR A 586 -26.00 -23.67 -23.24
CA TYR A 586 -25.14 -22.55 -22.82
C TYR A 586 -25.41 -21.31 -23.68
N SER A 587 -26.45 -20.56 -23.34
CA SER A 587 -26.81 -19.30 -24.01
C SER A 587 -25.79 -18.17 -23.81
N ASP A 588 -24.79 -18.34 -22.96
CA ASP A 588 -23.84 -17.29 -22.55
C ASP A 588 -22.36 -17.73 -22.63
N ILE A 589 -21.95 -18.38 -23.74
CA ILE A 589 -20.53 -18.64 -24.04
C ILE A 589 -19.95 -17.43 -24.77
N ILE A 590 -18.94 -16.79 -24.17
CA ILE A 590 -18.18 -15.71 -24.82
C ILE A 590 -17.06 -16.36 -25.65
N LYS A 591 -17.19 -16.32 -26.97
CA LYS A 591 -16.14 -16.74 -27.91
C LYS A 591 -15.13 -15.61 -28.11
N ILE A 592 -13.83 -15.93 -28.03
CA ILE A 592 -12.74 -14.98 -28.24
C ILE A 592 -11.79 -15.54 -29.29
N GLU A 593 -11.71 -14.89 -30.46
CA GLU A 593 -10.70 -15.16 -31.49
C GLU A 593 -9.39 -14.39 -31.20
N PRO A 594 -8.20 -14.95 -31.55
CA PRO A 594 -6.94 -14.23 -31.44
C PRO A 594 -6.95 -12.97 -32.33
N GLY A 595 -7.17 -11.79 -31.73
CA GLY A 595 -7.15 -10.50 -32.44
C GLY A 595 -8.34 -9.57 -32.18
N GLN A 596 -9.44 -10.04 -31.58
CA GLN A 596 -10.60 -9.18 -31.29
C GLN A 596 -10.54 -8.58 -29.88
N LYS A 597 -9.81 -7.47 -29.72
CA LYS A 597 -9.67 -6.74 -28.44
C LYS A 597 -10.95 -6.03 -27.97
N ASP A 598 -11.88 -5.68 -28.87
CA ASP A 598 -12.98 -4.73 -28.56
C ASP A 598 -14.36 -5.36 -28.29
N TYR A 599 -14.58 -6.64 -28.62
CA TYR A 599 -15.92 -7.26 -28.55
C TYR A 599 -16.29 -7.77 -27.15
N VAL A 600 -15.29 -8.18 -26.35
CA VAL A 600 -15.48 -8.87 -25.07
C VAL A 600 -15.93 -7.92 -23.95
N MET A 601 -15.51 -6.65 -24.00
CA MET A 601 -15.93 -5.60 -23.05
C MET A 601 -17.43 -5.30 -23.13
N LYS A 602 -18.08 -5.58 -24.27
CA LYS A 602 -19.51 -5.33 -24.48
C LYS A 602 -20.42 -6.40 -23.89
N SER A 603 -19.95 -7.65 -23.80
CA SER A 603 -20.69 -8.80 -23.28
C SER A 603 -20.69 -8.87 -21.74
N LEU A 604 -19.55 -8.56 -21.10
CA LEU A 604 -19.38 -8.59 -19.64
C LEU A 604 -20.20 -7.51 -18.91
N ASN A 605 -20.43 -6.35 -19.54
CA ASN A 605 -21.30 -5.31 -18.99
C ASN A 605 -22.79 -5.72 -18.98
N LYS A 606 -23.19 -6.70 -19.79
CA LYS A 606 -24.57 -7.18 -19.88
C LYS A 606 -24.93 -8.16 -18.76
N SER A 607 -23.97 -9.00 -18.32
CA SER A 607 -24.13 -9.96 -17.22
C SER A 607 -24.00 -9.31 -15.83
N LEU A 608 -23.21 -8.22 -15.72
CA LEU A 608 -23.12 -7.40 -14.50
C LEU A 608 -24.40 -6.60 -14.20
N ASN A 609 -25.08 -6.09 -15.23
CA ASN A 609 -26.33 -5.32 -15.08
C ASN A 609 -27.54 -6.19 -14.67
N ALA A 610 -27.50 -7.51 -14.92
CA ALA A 610 -28.60 -8.42 -14.57
C ALA A 610 -28.70 -8.72 -13.06
N ASN A 611 -27.62 -8.55 -12.29
CA ASN A 611 -27.58 -8.82 -10.84
C ASN A 611 -27.99 -7.61 -9.97
N LEU A 612 -28.20 -6.43 -10.55
CA LEU A 612 -28.68 -5.23 -9.85
C LEU A 612 -30.21 -5.21 -9.62
N LEU A 613 -30.96 -6.05 -10.33
CA LEU A 613 -32.44 -6.04 -10.35
C LEU A 613 -33.12 -6.70 -9.13
N LEU A 614 -32.39 -7.12 -8.10
CA LEU A 614 -32.94 -7.81 -6.92
C LEU A 614 -33.02 -6.96 -5.63
N ARG A 615 -32.78 -5.65 -5.69
CA ARG A 615 -32.85 -4.76 -4.50
C ARG A 615 -34.05 -3.83 -4.43
N ASP A 616 -34.86 -3.72 -5.49
CA ASP A 616 -36.02 -2.82 -5.50
C ASP A 616 -37.27 -3.51 -4.92
N ARG A 617 -37.31 -3.64 -3.60
CA ARG A 617 -38.54 -3.73 -2.82
C ARG A 617 -38.41 -2.86 -1.58
N LYS A 618 -38.61 -1.55 -1.72
CA LYS A 618 -38.90 -0.64 -0.60
C LYS A 618 -39.53 0.67 -1.08
N ASP A 619 -40.62 0.56 -1.82
CA ASP A 619 -41.59 1.65 -1.93
C ASP A 619 -42.75 1.37 -0.98
N LEU A 620 -42.81 2.14 0.11
CA LEU A 620 -44.02 2.46 0.89
C LEU A 620 -43.59 3.32 2.09
N LEU A 621 -43.39 4.63 1.89
CA LEU A 621 -43.60 5.65 2.92
C LEU A 621 -43.88 7.02 2.27
N PRO A 622 -44.74 7.86 2.88
CA PRO A 622 -45.29 9.06 2.24
C PRO A 622 -44.28 10.22 2.22
N ARG A 623 -44.25 10.96 1.10
CA ARG A 623 -43.37 12.12 0.90
C ARG A 623 -43.87 13.33 1.70
N VAL A 624 -42.99 13.86 2.53
CA VAL A 624 -43.10 15.21 3.12
C VAL A 624 -42.17 16.11 2.30
N ASP A 625 -42.73 17.17 1.71
CA ASP A 625 -41.99 18.15 0.91
C ASP A 625 -40.93 18.85 1.76
N LYS A 626 -39.66 18.48 1.55
CA LYS A 626 -38.49 19.18 2.06
C LYS A 626 -37.82 19.94 0.90
N PRO A 627 -37.18 21.10 1.17
CA PRO A 627 -36.44 21.84 0.16
C PRO A 627 -35.32 20.97 -0.44
N LYS A 628 -35.11 21.11 -1.75
CA LYS A 628 -34.12 20.33 -2.51
C LYS A 628 -32.70 20.69 -2.07
N LEU A 629 -31.82 19.70 -2.00
CA LEU A 629 -30.40 19.85 -1.64
C LEU A 629 -29.57 20.15 -2.89
N LYS A 630 -28.79 21.23 -2.89
CA LYS A 630 -27.84 21.52 -3.97
C LYS A 630 -26.71 20.50 -3.97
N THR A 631 -26.71 19.62 -4.95
CA THR A 631 -25.89 18.41 -4.95
C THR A 631 -24.86 18.45 -6.09
N ALA A 632 -23.60 18.32 -5.72
CA ALA A 632 -22.47 18.24 -6.66
C ALA A 632 -21.83 16.84 -6.60
N ALA A 633 -21.21 16.40 -7.69
CA ALA A 633 -20.43 15.16 -7.69
C ALA A 633 -18.93 15.39 -7.92
N TYR A 634 -18.10 14.62 -7.21
CA TYR A 634 -16.64 14.65 -7.38
C TYR A 634 -16.10 13.33 -7.94
N CYS A 635 -15.49 13.42 -9.12
CA CYS A 635 -14.91 12.30 -9.88
C CYS A 635 -13.39 12.46 -10.01
N ARG A 636 -12.64 11.34 -10.02
CA ARG A 636 -11.18 11.37 -10.18
C ARG A 636 -10.67 10.07 -10.77
N ILE A 637 -9.59 10.11 -11.55
CA ILE A 637 -8.84 8.91 -12.00
C ILE A 637 -7.37 8.97 -11.57
N SER A 638 -6.69 7.82 -11.52
CA SER A 638 -5.38 7.65 -10.89
C SER A 638 -4.19 7.54 -11.88
N THR A 639 -4.41 7.51 -13.19
CA THR A 639 -3.37 7.36 -14.25
C THR A 639 -3.88 7.78 -15.63
N ASP A 640 -2.98 8.22 -16.53
CA ASP A 640 -3.24 8.72 -17.89
C ASP A 640 -3.52 7.65 -18.98
N SER A 641 -3.95 6.44 -18.63
CA SER A 641 -4.21 5.42 -19.66
C SER A 641 -5.53 5.67 -20.41
N GLU A 642 -5.54 5.56 -21.73
CA GLU A 642 -6.70 5.77 -22.62
C GLU A 642 -7.95 4.97 -22.20
N GLU A 643 -7.81 3.73 -21.71
CA GLU A 643 -8.93 2.88 -21.23
C GLU A 643 -9.69 3.49 -20.03
N GLN A 644 -9.04 4.34 -19.22
CA GLN A 644 -9.68 4.96 -18.05
C GLN A 644 -10.33 6.32 -18.35
N MET A 645 -10.00 6.97 -19.48
CA MET A 645 -10.72 8.18 -19.93
C MET A 645 -12.20 7.88 -20.21
N VAL A 646 -12.49 6.70 -20.76
CA VAL A 646 -13.86 6.16 -20.89
C VAL A 646 -14.55 6.04 -19.53
N SER A 647 -13.80 5.64 -18.48
CA SER A 647 -14.32 5.50 -17.11
C SER A 647 -14.64 6.84 -16.43
N LEU A 648 -13.99 7.96 -16.79
CA LEU A 648 -14.37 9.29 -16.27
C LEU A 648 -15.72 9.71 -16.85
N LYS A 649 -15.85 9.59 -18.18
CA LYS A 649 -17.07 9.95 -18.91
C LYS A 649 -18.27 9.17 -18.37
N THR A 650 -18.10 7.86 -18.11
CA THR A 650 -19.13 7.03 -17.48
C THR A 650 -19.46 7.48 -16.05
N GLN A 651 -18.47 7.89 -15.25
CA GLN A 651 -18.72 8.39 -13.88
C GLN A 651 -19.45 9.72 -13.88
N VAL A 652 -19.06 10.64 -14.76
CA VAL A 652 -19.74 11.94 -14.94
C VAL A 652 -21.19 11.70 -15.33
N ALA A 653 -21.44 10.91 -16.39
CA ALA A 653 -22.80 10.59 -16.83
C ALA A 653 -23.65 9.90 -15.75
N TYR A 654 -23.07 8.96 -15.00
CA TYR A 654 -23.73 8.26 -13.90
C TYR A 654 -24.17 9.23 -12.78
N TYR A 655 -23.27 10.09 -12.30
CA TYR A 655 -23.62 11.04 -11.24
C TYR A 655 -24.53 12.17 -11.74
N THR A 656 -24.41 12.62 -12.99
CA THR A 656 -25.38 13.55 -13.61
C THR A 656 -26.78 12.95 -13.55
N TYR A 657 -26.93 11.69 -13.96
CA TYR A 657 -28.21 10.99 -13.91
C TYR A 657 -28.72 10.85 -12.47
N LEU A 658 -27.87 10.44 -11.54
CA LEU A 658 -28.26 10.20 -10.15
C LEU A 658 -28.78 11.48 -9.47
N ILE A 659 -28.14 12.62 -9.75
CA ILE A 659 -28.57 13.93 -9.26
C ILE A 659 -29.88 14.39 -9.93
N LEU A 660 -30.01 14.24 -11.25
CA LEU A 660 -31.20 14.69 -11.97
C LEU A 660 -32.44 13.79 -11.74
N LYS A 661 -32.22 12.51 -11.41
CA LYS A 661 -33.29 11.54 -11.17
C LYS A 661 -34.02 11.79 -9.84
N ASP A 662 -33.27 12.16 -8.78
CA ASP A 662 -33.86 12.31 -7.47
C ASP A 662 -34.53 13.69 -7.33
N PRO A 663 -35.85 13.77 -7.11
CA PRO A 663 -36.53 15.05 -6.91
C PRO A 663 -36.06 15.82 -5.67
N GLN A 664 -35.32 15.19 -4.75
CA GLN A 664 -34.71 15.83 -3.58
C GLN A 664 -33.41 16.58 -3.90
N TYR A 665 -32.81 16.39 -5.07
CA TYR A 665 -31.54 17.01 -5.45
C TYR A 665 -31.74 18.13 -6.48
N GLU A 666 -30.93 19.17 -6.35
CA GLU A 666 -30.75 20.24 -7.32
C GLU A 666 -29.33 20.13 -7.89
N TYR A 667 -29.18 20.20 -9.21
CA TYR A 667 -27.88 19.98 -9.85
C TYR A 667 -26.93 21.17 -9.62
N ALA A 668 -25.86 20.94 -8.84
CA ALA A 668 -24.84 21.95 -8.50
C ALA A 668 -23.49 21.74 -9.22
N GLY A 669 -23.45 20.86 -10.22
CA GLY A 669 -22.28 20.62 -11.07
C GLY A 669 -21.49 19.34 -10.77
N ILE A 670 -20.58 19.00 -11.67
CA ILE A 670 -19.69 17.83 -11.56
C ILE A 670 -18.24 18.30 -11.71
N TYR A 671 -17.40 17.88 -10.78
CA TYR A 671 -16.01 18.28 -10.66
C TYR A 671 -15.14 17.05 -10.86
N ALA A 672 -14.32 17.05 -11.92
CA ALA A 672 -13.60 15.87 -12.38
C ALA A 672 -12.10 16.19 -12.58
N ASP A 673 -11.21 15.50 -11.84
CA ASP A 673 -9.76 15.65 -12.01
C ASP A 673 -9.16 14.49 -12.84
N GLU A 674 -8.45 14.84 -13.92
CA GLU A 674 -7.72 13.92 -14.82
C GLU A 674 -6.24 13.79 -14.43
N GLY A 675 -5.67 12.59 -14.49
CA GLY A 675 -4.20 12.38 -14.57
C GLY A 675 -3.29 12.77 -13.39
N ILE A 676 -3.81 13.29 -12.27
CA ILE A 676 -2.95 13.84 -11.21
C ILE A 676 -2.42 12.76 -10.24
N SER A 677 -1.09 12.67 -10.11
CA SER A 677 -0.43 11.81 -9.11
C SER A 677 -0.83 12.23 -7.68
N GLY A 678 -1.54 11.34 -6.98
CA GLY A 678 -2.27 11.64 -5.75
C GLY A 678 -1.45 11.78 -4.47
N LYS A 679 -0.23 12.34 -4.53
CA LYS A 679 0.59 12.64 -3.34
C LYS A 679 0.35 14.05 -2.76
N SER A 680 -0.25 14.96 -3.52
CA SER A 680 -0.47 16.35 -3.09
C SER A 680 -1.82 16.87 -3.58
N LEU A 681 -2.56 17.57 -2.70
CA LEU A 681 -3.80 18.29 -3.03
C LEU A 681 -3.56 19.48 -3.98
N ARG A 682 -2.30 19.93 -4.14
CA ARG A 682 -1.97 21.17 -4.86
C ARG A 682 -2.25 21.16 -6.36
N ASN A 683 -2.33 19.97 -6.97
CA ASN A 683 -2.54 19.84 -8.41
C ASN A 683 -3.98 19.45 -8.78
N ARG A 684 -4.94 19.48 -7.83
CA ARG A 684 -6.34 19.06 -8.03
C ARG A 684 -7.25 20.27 -8.23
N ASN A 685 -7.18 20.86 -9.42
CA ASN A 685 -7.83 22.13 -9.71
C ASN A 685 -9.36 22.06 -9.58
N GLU A 686 -10.00 20.97 -10.04
CA GLU A 686 -11.46 20.84 -9.95
C GLU A 686 -11.92 20.49 -8.53
N PHE A 687 -11.11 19.75 -7.76
CA PHE A 687 -11.38 19.56 -6.33
C PHE A 687 -11.29 20.88 -5.54
N LEU A 688 -10.30 21.73 -5.83
CA LEU A 688 -10.18 23.04 -5.18
C LEU A 688 -11.36 23.94 -5.53
N LYS A 689 -11.78 23.95 -6.80
CA LYS A 689 -12.98 24.67 -7.26
C LYS A 689 -14.23 24.22 -6.52
N LEU A 690 -14.45 22.91 -6.38
CA LEU A 690 -15.56 22.38 -5.58
C LEU A 690 -15.52 22.88 -4.14
N MET A 691 -14.34 22.91 -3.51
CA MET A 691 -14.22 23.43 -2.13
C MET A 691 -14.58 24.92 -2.03
N ASP A 692 -14.27 25.72 -3.05
CA ASP A 692 -14.62 27.15 -3.07
C ASP A 692 -16.12 27.38 -3.31
N GLU A 693 -16.75 26.57 -4.17
CA GLU A 693 -18.21 26.55 -4.37
C GLU A 693 -18.97 26.12 -3.11
N CYS A 694 -18.41 25.17 -2.34
CA CYS A 694 -18.92 24.84 -1.01
C CYS A 694 -18.83 26.02 -0.04
N LYS A 695 -17.71 26.76 -0.02
CA LYS A 695 -17.57 27.96 0.83
C LYS A 695 -18.54 29.07 0.42
N ALA A 696 -18.84 29.19 -0.87
CA ALA A 696 -19.81 30.16 -1.39
C ALA A 696 -21.27 29.81 -1.08
N GLY A 697 -21.55 28.59 -0.58
CA GLY A 697 -22.91 28.13 -0.28
C GLY A 697 -23.71 27.67 -1.51
N ASN A 698 -23.01 27.33 -2.61
CA ASN A 698 -23.61 26.84 -3.84
C ASN A 698 -23.80 25.32 -3.85
N VAL A 699 -23.25 24.61 -2.86
CA VAL A 699 -23.30 23.14 -2.74
C VAL A 699 -23.62 22.76 -1.29
N ASP A 700 -24.63 21.93 -1.07
CA ASP A 700 -25.04 21.39 0.23
C ASP A 700 -24.60 19.93 0.42
N LEU A 701 -24.45 19.17 -0.67
CA LEU A 701 -24.10 17.75 -0.67
C LEU A 701 -23.07 17.43 -1.77
N ILE A 702 -22.01 16.71 -1.40
CA ILE A 702 -21.02 16.16 -2.32
C ILE A 702 -21.21 14.65 -2.44
N LEU A 703 -21.45 14.17 -3.66
CA LEU A 703 -21.46 12.75 -3.99
C LEU A 703 -20.08 12.32 -4.51
N THR A 704 -19.51 11.27 -3.94
CA THR A 704 -18.27 10.70 -4.45
C THR A 704 -18.20 9.20 -4.24
N LYS A 705 -17.50 8.51 -5.13
CA LYS A 705 -17.46 7.04 -5.15
C LYS A 705 -16.87 6.43 -3.90
N SER A 706 -15.81 7.01 -3.35
CA SER A 706 -15.15 6.46 -2.14
C SER A 706 -14.26 7.48 -1.44
N ILE A 707 -13.90 7.20 -0.18
CA ILE A 707 -12.95 8.00 0.60
C ILE A 707 -11.65 8.20 -0.19
N SER A 708 -11.12 7.13 -0.79
CA SER A 708 -9.87 7.15 -1.58
C SER A 708 -9.92 8.03 -2.84
N ARG A 709 -11.12 8.30 -3.37
CA ARG A 709 -11.32 9.20 -4.51
C ARG A 709 -11.32 10.65 -4.04
N PHE A 710 -11.95 10.91 -2.90
CA PHE A 710 -11.96 12.22 -2.25
C PHE A 710 -10.58 12.63 -1.74
N SER A 711 -9.83 11.74 -1.09
CA SER A 711 -8.43 11.95 -0.70
C SER A 711 -7.68 10.62 -0.52
N ARG A 712 -6.41 10.55 -0.94
CA ARG A 712 -5.52 9.39 -0.63
C ARG A 712 -4.87 9.50 0.74
N ASN A 713 -4.76 10.72 1.27
CA ASN A 713 -4.30 10.97 2.63
C ASN A 713 -5.51 11.11 3.53
N SER A 714 -5.70 10.16 4.45
CA SER A 714 -6.86 10.15 5.34
C SER A 714 -6.85 11.34 6.32
N LEU A 715 -5.68 11.93 6.63
CA LEU A 715 -5.58 13.16 7.41
C LEU A 715 -6.14 14.37 6.64
N ASP A 716 -5.73 14.52 5.37
CA ASP A 716 -6.25 15.56 4.49
C ASP A 716 -7.77 15.40 4.26
N CYS A 717 -8.25 14.15 4.19
CA CYS A 717 -9.68 13.84 4.11
C CYS A 717 -10.44 14.38 5.32
N LEU A 718 -9.94 14.08 6.53
CA LEU A 718 -10.50 14.54 7.79
C LEU A 718 -10.53 16.06 7.90
N GLU A 719 -9.42 16.72 7.56
CA GLU A 719 -9.34 18.18 7.59
C GLU A 719 -10.38 18.82 6.68
N LYS A 720 -10.56 18.30 5.46
CA LYS A 720 -11.55 18.83 4.52
C LYS A 720 -12.99 18.55 4.95
N ILE A 721 -13.30 17.36 5.46
CA ILE A 721 -14.64 17.04 5.98
C ILE A 721 -14.97 17.94 7.17
N ARG A 722 -14.03 18.16 8.10
CA ARG A 722 -14.22 19.09 9.23
C ARG A 722 -14.41 20.52 8.77
N MET A 723 -13.63 20.97 7.79
CA MET A 723 -13.80 22.29 7.17
C MET A 723 -15.21 22.44 6.60
N LEU A 724 -15.69 21.46 5.82
CA LEU A 724 -17.03 21.48 5.19
C LEU A 724 -18.17 21.48 6.22
N LYS A 725 -18.04 20.72 7.32
CA LYS A 725 -19.00 20.73 8.44
C LYS A 725 -19.06 22.07 9.17
N ASN A 726 -17.92 22.76 9.27
CA ASN A 726 -17.77 24.01 10.01
C ASN A 726 -18.07 25.27 9.17
N LEU A 727 -18.50 25.10 7.91
CA LEU A 727 -18.96 26.22 7.10
C LEU A 727 -20.28 26.80 7.65
N PRO A 728 -20.56 28.10 7.41
CA PRO A 728 -21.81 28.73 7.84
C PRO A 728 -23.05 28.00 7.31
N ASN A 729 -22.95 27.44 6.10
CA ASN A 729 -23.86 26.43 5.57
C ASN A 729 -23.11 25.08 5.54
N PRO A 730 -23.43 24.12 6.45
CA PRO A 730 -22.71 22.86 6.54
C PRO A 730 -22.88 22.03 5.28
N VAL A 731 -21.77 21.63 4.68
CA VAL A 731 -21.75 20.77 3.49
C VAL A 731 -21.41 19.34 3.91
N TYR A 732 -22.22 18.39 3.44
CA TYR A 732 -22.01 16.98 3.73
C TYR A 732 -21.43 16.23 2.53
N VAL A 733 -20.75 15.13 2.81
CA VAL A 733 -20.17 14.24 1.79
C VAL A 733 -20.83 12.87 1.96
N TYR A 734 -21.24 12.29 0.84
CA TYR A 734 -21.70 10.92 0.75
C TYR A 734 -20.68 10.07 0.00
N PHE A 735 -20.13 9.08 0.70
CA PHE A 735 -19.20 8.10 0.15
C PHE A 735 -19.98 6.85 -0.23
N GLU A 736 -20.14 6.61 -1.53
CA GLU A 736 -20.98 5.53 -2.06
C GLU A 736 -20.45 4.13 -1.69
N LYS A 737 -19.13 3.88 -1.89
CA LYS A 737 -18.50 2.58 -1.62
C LYS A 737 -18.55 2.23 -0.13
N GLU A 738 -18.18 3.17 0.73
CA GLU A 738 -18.17 2.96 2.17
C GLU A 738 -19.58 3.11 2.80
N CYS A 739 -20.57 3.57 2.02
CA CYS A 739 -21.92 3.91 2.47
C CYS A 739 -21.94 4.87 3.67
N ILE A 740 -21.02 5.85 3.67
CA ILE A 740 -20.86 6.82 4.77
C ILE A 740 -21.47 8.15 4.36
N HIS A 741 -22.43 8.62 5.15
CA HIS A 741 -22.90 10.00 5.09
C HIS A 741 -22.25 10.78 6.23
N THR A 742 -21.50 11.84 5.92
CA THR A 742 -20.80 12.62 6.95
C THR A 742 -21.74 13.42 7.87
N LYS A 743 -23.05 13.37 7.65
CA LYS A 743 -24.07 13.99 8.51
C LYS A 743 -24.28 13.19 9.80
N ASP A 744 -23.98 11.90 9.79
CA ASP A 744 -24.21 11.02 10.94
C ASP A 744 -23.11 11.19 12.00
N GLU A 745 -23.48 11.27 13.29
CA GLU A 745 -22.54 11.44 14.41
C GLU A 745 -21.51 10.29 14.53
N LYS A 746 -21.87 9.08 14.06
CA LYS A 746 -20.98 7.91 14.04
C LYS A 746 -19.90 7.99 12.96
N SER A 747 -20.02 8.91 12.00
CA SER A 747 -19.08 9.05 10.89
C SER A 747 -17.70 9.57 11.36
N ASP A 748 -17.63 10.43 12.38
CA ASP A 748 -16.36 11.03 12.82
C ASP A 748 -15.38 10.02 13.43
N LEU A 749 -15.89 9.04 14.20
CA LEU A 749 -15.10 7.92 14.71
C LEU A 749 -14.59 7.04 13.57
N MET A 750 -15.44 6.75 12.58
CA MET A 750 -15.11 5.92 11.43
C MET A 750 -14.04 6.58 10.54
N ILE A 751 -14.15 7.90 10.30
CA ILE A 751 -13.15 8.64 9.52
C ILE A 751 -11.81 8.70 10.30
N SER A 752 -11.82 8.81 11.63
CA SER A 752 -10.60 8.74 12.47
C SER A 752 -9.87 7.39 12.37
N ILE A 753 -10.64 6.28 12.32
CA ILE A 753 -10.10 4.93 12.17
C ILE A 753 -9.49 4.72 10.78
N PHE A 754 -10.19 5.11 9.72
CA PHE A 754 -9.63 5.08 8.35
C PHE A 754 -8.43 6.04 8.19
N GLY A 755 -8.40 7.11 8.98
CA GLY A 755 -7.25 7.97 9.29
C GLY A 755 -6.00 7.18 9.63
N SER A 756 -6.12 6.43 10.72
CA SER A 756 -5.01 5.74 11.38
C SER A 756 -4.49 4.56 10.57
N ILE A 757 -5.39 3.81 9.93
CA ILE A 757 -5.04 2.60 9.16
C ILE A 757 -4.29 2.95 7.88
N ALA A 758 -4.73 3.98 7.14
CA ALA A 758 -4.03 4.42 5.94
C ALA A 758 -2.63 4.96 6.23
N GLN A 759 -2.46 5.60 7.40
CA GLN A 759 -1.15 6.06 7.86
C GLN A 759 -0.21 4.86 8.11
N GLU A 760 -0.71 3.80 8.75
CA GLU A 760 0.06 2.59 9.04
C GLU A 760 0.41 1.78 7.78
N GLU A 761 -0.50 1.67 6.80
CA GLU A 761 -0.23 1.01 5.51
C GLU A 761 0.85 1.71 4.69
N SER A 762 0.82 3.06 4.67
CA SER A 762 1.84 3.87 3.99
C SER A 762 3.22 3.67 4.61
N ILE A 763 3.30 3.66 5.95
CA ILE A 763 4.53 3.39 6.70
C ILE A 763 5.04 1.96 6.39
N ASN A 764 4.18 0.96 6.53
CA ASN A 764 4.53 -0.45 6.31
C ASN A 764 5.01 -0.73 4.87
N THR A 765 4.35 -0.14 3.87
CA THR A 765 4.76 -0.30 2.45
C THR A 765 6.12 0.35 2.20
N GLY A 766 6.34 1.56 2.75
CA GLY A 766 7.63 2.25 2.69
C GLY A 766 8.75 1.47 3.38
N GLU A 767 8.47 0.88 4.55
CA GLU A 767 9.42 0.07 5.30
C GLU A 767 9.76 -1.24 4.59
N ALA A 768 8.78 -1.96 4.04
CA ALA A 768 9.00 -3.21 3.29
C ALA A 768 9.88 -3.00 2.05
N MET A 769 9.62 -1.94 1.28
CA MET A 769 10.47 -1.57 0.13
C MET A 769 11.88 -1.19 0.55
N SER A 770 12.01 -0.41 1.63
CA SER A 770 13.31 0.01 2.18
C SER A 770 14.10 -1.17 2.75
N TRP A 771 13.42 -2.16 3.34
CA TRP A 771 14.02 -3.39 3.84
C TRP A 771 14.53 -4.26 2.68
N GLY A 772 13.75 -4.42 1.61
CA GLY A 772 14.18 -5.15 0.41
C GLY A 772 15.44 -4.56 -0.22
N LYS A 773 15.49 -3.23 -0.41
CA LYS A 773 16.68 -2.54 -0.95
C LYS A 773 17.92 -2.67 -0.05
N ARG A 774 17.74 -2.63 1.27
CA ARG A 774 18.83 -2.87 2.24
C ARG A 774 19.36 -4.30 2.15
N ARG A 775 18.48 -5.30 1.98
CA ARG A 775 18.86 -6.71 1.78
C ARG A 775 19.71 -6.92 0.53
N TYR A 776 19.40 -6.20 -0.55
CA TYR A 776 20.19 -6.24 -1.78
C TYR A 776 21.56 -5.58 -1.57
N ALA A 777 21.61 -4.44 -0.87
CA ALA A 777 22.87 -3.78 -0.50
C ALA A 777 23.74 -4.65 0.42
N GLU A 778 23.16 -5.37 1.38
CA GLU A 778 23.85 -6.37 2.23
C GLU A 778 24.56 -7.46 1.42
N ARG A 779 24.02 -7.80 0.24
CA ARG A 779 24.56 -8.80 -0.67
C ARG A 779 25.51 -8.22 -1.73
N GLY A 780 25.84 -6.93 -1.65
CA GLY A 780 26.64 -6.22 -2.65
C GLY A 780 25.90 -5.85 -3.94
N ILE A 781 24.61 -6.16 -4.05
CA ILE A 781 23.82 -5.93 -5.25
C ILE A 781 23.10 -4.58 -5.11
N VAL A 782 23.67 -3.52 -5.69
CA VAL A 782 23.05 -2.20 -5.71
C VAL A 782 23.05 -1.69 -7.14
N ASN A 783 21.89 -1.25 -7.63
CA ASN A 783 21.74 -0.59 -8.94
C ASN A 783 21.41 0.89 -8.73
N PRO A 784 22.42 1.79 -8.81
CA PRO A 784 22.19 3.22 -8.70
C PRO A 784 21.42 3.71 -9.93
N SER A 785 20.42 4.55 -9.70
CA SER A 785 19.56 5.10 -10.77
C SER A 785 20.19 6.25 -11.56
N ILE A 786 21.36 6.75 -11.14
CA ILE A 786 22.08 7.87 -11.75
C ILE A 786 23.55 7.48 -11.90
N THR A 787 24.10 7.62 -13.10
CA THR A 787 25.52 7.40 -13.41
C THR A 787 26.34 8.64 -13.02
N PRO A 788 27.44 8.48 -12.26
CA PRO A 788 28.37 9.55 -11.94
C PRO A 788 29.12 10.07 -13.17
N TYR A 789 29.54 11.35 -13.15
CA TYR A 789 30.42 11.92 -14.18
C TYR A 789 31.73 11.12 -14.27
N GLY A 790 32.23 10.85 -15.48
CA GLY A 790 33.33 9.92 -15.72
C GLY A 790 32.89 8.51 -16.14
N TYR A 791 31.60 8.18 -16.00
CA TYR A 791 31.07 6.85 -16.28
C TYR A 791 29.76 6.89 -17.09
N ARG A 792 29.53 5.85 -17.90
CA ARG A 792 28.29 5.63 -18.67
C ARG A 792 27.68 4.27 -18.33
N ALA A 793 26.35 4.15 -18.38
CA ALA A 793 25.68 2.85 -18.23
C ALA A 793 25.87 1.99 -19.50
N GLY A 794 26.48 0.82 -19.35
CA GLY A 794 26.61 -0.20 -20.37
C GLY A 794 25.33 -1.04 -20.56
N LYS A 795 25.35 -1.98 -21.52
CA LYS A 795 24.17 -2.78 -21.92
C LYS A 795 23.55 -3.63 -20.79
N ASN A 796 24.34 -3.99 -19.78
CA ASN A 796 23.92 -4.83 -18.64
C ASN A 796 23.75 -4.05 -17.33
N GLY A 797 23.85 -2.70 -17.34
CA GLY A 797 23.78 -1.87 -16.14
C GLY A 797 25.11 -1.71 -15.37
N GLU A 798 26.22 -2.19 -15.93
CA GLU A 798 27.58 -1.91 -15.47
C GLU A 798 28.02 -0.50 -15.88
N TRP A 799 29.01 0.06 -15.19
CA TRP A 799 29.54 1.40 -15.47
C TRP A 799 30.83 1.30 -16.26
N GLU A 800 30.80 1.83 -17.49
CA GLU A 800 31.95 1.91 -18.40
C GLU A 800 32.60 3.30 -18.25
N ILE A 801 33.93 3.37 -18.21
CA ILE A 801 34.68 4.63 -18.10
C ILE A 801 34.57 5.43 -19.41
N VAL A 802 34.27 6.72 -19.28
CA VAL A 802 34.36 7.69 -20.38
C VAL A 802 35.68 8.43 -20.26
N GLU A 803 36.66 8.06 -21.09
CA GLU A 803 38.05 8.49 -20.92
C GLU A 803 38.24 10.02 -20.92
N GLU A 804 37.52 10.74 -21.79
CA GLU A 804 37.54 12.22 -21.84
C GLU A 804 37.10 12.87 -20.52
N GLU A 805 36.09 12.31 -19.84
CA GLU A 805 35.62 12.79 -18.54
C GLU A 805 36.51 12.29 -17.40
N ALA A 806 37.10 11.11 -17.54
CA ALA A 806 38.03 10.52 -16.58
C ALA A 806 39.34 11.34 -16.47
N GLU A 807 39.87 11.84 -17.59
CA GLU A 807 41.04 12.74 -17.59
C GLU A 807 40.81 13.99 -16.75
N VAL A 808 39.61 14.58 -16.83
CA VAL A 808 39.22 15.74 -16.02
C VAL A 808 39.25 15.39 -14.53
N ILE A 809 38.74 14.22 -14.16
CA ILE A 809 38.76 13.75 -12.76
C ILE A 809 40.19 13.53 -12.28
N ARG A 810 41.03 12.82 -13.04
CA ARG A 810 42.44 12.61 -12.69
C ARG A 810 43.17 13.96 -12.52
N GLY A 811 42.91 14.92 -13.41
CA GLY A 811 43.43 16.28 -13.32
C GLY A 811 42.99 17.02 -12.05
N MET A 812 41.74 16.87 -11.60
CA MET A 812 41.28 17.47 -10.33
C MET A 812 42.02 16.91 -9.11
N TYR A 813 42.27 15.59 -9.07
CA TYR A 813 43.00 14.97 -7.96
C TYR A 813 44.45 15.45 -7.94
N GLN A 814 45.10 15.51 -9.10
CA GLN A 814 46.46 16.05 -9.23
C GLN A 814 46.53 17.53 -8.81
N ASP A 815 45.60 18.37 -9.26
CA ASP A 815 45.53 19.79 -8.89
C ASP A 815 45.41 19.99 -7.35
N ILE A 816 44.72 19.09 -6.65
CA ILE A 816 44.63 19.13 -5.18
C ILE A 816 45.96 18.72 -4.53
N LEU A 817 46.61 17.68 -5.05
CA LEU A 817 47.95 17.25 -4.62
C LEU A 817 48.97 18.40 -4.80
N ASP A 818 48.86 19.14 -5.90
CA ASP A 818 49.68 20.32 -6.22
C ASP A 818 49.34 21.56 -5.35
N GLY A 819 48.37 21.45 -4.44
CA GLY A 819 48.06 22.50 -3.49
C GLY A 819 46.98 23.50 -3.93
N LYS A 820 46.34 23.31 -5.10
CA LYS A 820 45.25 24.19 -5.52
C LYS A 820 44.03 24.05 -4.61
N SER A 821 43.23 25.13 -4.55
CA SER A 821 41.94 25.14 -3.85
C SER A 821 40.80 24.71 -4.79
N TYR A 822 39.70 24.20 -4.24
CA TYR A 822 38.49 23.86 -5.01
C TYR A 822 38.00 25.02 -5.90
N ASN A 823 38.16 26.26 -5.42
CA ASN A 823 37.76 27.46 -6.15
C ASN A 823 38.65 27.69 -7.38
N GLN A 824 39.94 27.41 -7.25
CA GLN A 824 40.91 27.57 -8.32
C GLN A 824 40.70 26.52 -9.41
N ILE A 825 40.47 25.27 -9.00
CA ILE A 825 40.11 24.17 -9.91
C ILE A 825 38.83 24.49 -10.68
N ALA A 826 37.78 24.94 -9.99
CA ALA A 826 36.53 25.33 -10.65
C ALA A 826 36.73 26.49 -11.66
N LYS A 827 37.57 27.47 -11.33
CA LYS A 827 37.91 28.57 -12.26
C LYS A 827 38.69 28.06 -13.46
N ASP A 828 39.71 27.23 -13.26
CA ASP A 828 40.54 26.67 -14.31
C ASP A 828 39.70 25.85 -15.29
N LEU A 829 38.79 25.01 -14.78
CA LEU A 829 37.88 24.19 -15.60
C LEU A 829 36.88 25.04 -16.40
N ASN A 830 36.32 26.07 -15.78
CA ASN A 830 35.42 27.01 -16.47
C ASN A 830 36.16 27.83 -17.54
N PHE A 831 37.38 28.27 -17.25
CA PHE A 831 38.23 28.99 -18.19
C PHE A 831 38.62 28.12 -19.40
N LYS A 832 38.90 26.84 -19.17
CA LYS A 832 39.17 25.84 -20.21
C LYS A 832 37.91 25.39 -20.98
N GLY A 833 36.71 25.82 -20.57
CA GLY A 833 35.46 25.47 -21.23
C GLY A 833 35.02 24.02 -21.05
N VAL A 834 35.48 23.34 -20.00
CA VAL A 834 35.16 21.92 -19.74
C VAL A 834 33.68 21.78 -19.34
N LYS A 835 32.94 20.92 -20.04
CA LYS A 835 31.50 20.70 -19.79
C LYS A 835 31.25 19.86 -18.53
N THR A 836 30.19 20.20 -17.80
CA THR A 836 29.70 19.41 -16.66
C THR A 836 28.79 18.25 -17.13
N SER A 837 28.44 17.33 -16.22
CA SER A 837 27.62 16.13 -16.51
C SER A 837 26.25 16.39 -17.15
N THR A 838 25.71 17.61 -17.05
CA THR A 838 24.44 18.02 -17.68
C THR A 838 24.62 18.78 -18.99
N GLY A 839 25.85 18.87 -19.50
CA GLY A 839 26.18 19.45 -20.80
C GLY A 839 26.20 20.99 -20.88
N ASN A 840 25.47 21.70 -20.00
CA ASN A 840 25.25 23.16 -20.09
C ASN A 840 25.60 23.96 -18.82
N GLY A 841 26.22 23.35 -17.79
CA GLY A 841 26.50 23.99 -16.51
C GLY A 841 27.97 24.40 -16.31
N GLN A 842 28.20 25.53 -15.63
CA GLN A 842 29.53 25.92 -15.12
C GLN A 842 29.94 25.05 -13.91
N TRP A 843 31.24 24.85 -13.74
CA TRP A 843 31.84 24.20 -12.58
C TRP A 843 31.70 25.07 -11.34
N TRP A 844 30.98 24.58 -10.34
CA TRP A 844 30.87 25.23 -9.03
C TRP A 844 31.85 24.61 -8.05
N LEU A 845 32.31 25.41 -7.09
CA LEU A 845 33.19 24.95 -6.00
C LEU A 845 32.63 23.71 -5.29
N GLN A 846 31.31 23.66 -5.06
CA GLN A 846 30.71 22.51 -4.38
C GLN A 846 30.69 21.25 -5.24
N THR A 847 30.51 21.37 -6.55
CA THR A 847 30.57 20.24 -7.46
C THR A 847 31.96 19.59 -7.42
N VAL A 848 33.02 20.41 -7.54
CA VAL A 848 34.41 19.94 -7.43
C VAL A 848 34.65 19.30 -6.07
N LYS A 849 34.21 19.94 -4.98
CA LYS A 849 34.34 19.39 -3.63
C LYS A 849 33.68 18.02 -3.49
N PHE A 850 32.44 17.87 -3.94
CA PHE A 850 31.71 16.59 -3.85
C PHE A 850 32.35 15.50 -4.69
N MET A 851 32.90 15.83 -5.86
CA MET A 851 33.58 14.85 -6.71
C MET A 851 34.88 14.35 -6.10
N VAL A 852 35.73 15.26 -5.61
CA VAL A 852 37.02 14.89 -4.99
C VAL A 852 36.82 14.11 -3.68
N MET A 853 35.73 14.33 -2.96
CA MET A 853 35.40 13.57 -1.74
C MET A 853 34.69 12.24 -2.00
N SER A 854 34.26 11.97 -3.24
CA SER A 854 33.45 10.80 -3.56
C SER A 854 34.29 9.53 -3.62
N GLU A 855 33.89 8.50 -2.91
CA GLU A 855 34.51 7.17 -2.94
C GLU A 855 34.27 6.40 -4.25
N VAL A 856 33.39 6.90 -5.11
CA VAL A 856 33.08 6.34 -6.44
C VAL A 856 34.31 6.28 -7.33
N TYR A 857 35.17 7.31 -7.29
CA TYR A 857 36.29 7.40 -8.21
C TYR A 857 37.43 6.41 -7.94
N ARG A 858 37.44 5.78 -6.76
CA ARG A 858 38.33 4.66 -6.41
C ARG A 858 37.68 3.28 -6.59
N GLY A 859 36.52 3.19 -7.28
CA GLY A 859 35.82 1.94 -7.57
C GLY A 859 34.81 1.48 -6.50
N ASN A 860 34.64 2.24 -5.41
CA ASN A 860 33.77 1.86 -4.29
C ASN A 860 32.42 2.61 -4.32
N TYR A 861 31.37 2.06 -3.73
CA TYR A 861 30.07 2.72 -3.65
C TYR A 861 29.48 2.65 -2.25
N LEU A 862 29.20 3.80 -1.62
CA LEU A 862 28.57 3.85 -0.30
C LEU A 862 27.05 4.06 -0.42
N TYR A 863 26.29 3.01 -0.09
CA TYR A 863 24.83 3.04 -0.06
C TYR A 863 24.30 3.59 1.28
N GLN A 864 23.12 4.23 1.24
CA GLN A 864 22.41 4.80 2.40
C GLN A 864 23.07 6.05 3.05
N LYS A 865 23.75 6.92 2.29
CA LYS A 865 24.25 8.23 2.77
C LYS A 865 23.13 9.16 3.29
N THR A 866 21.90 8.94 2.82
CA THR A 866 20.69 9.66 3.25
C THR A 866 19.56 8.68 3.48
N TYR A 867 18.61 9.02 4.34
CA TYR A 867 17.40 8.25 4.56
C TYR A 867 16.18 9.16 4.65
N THR A 868 15.00 8.63 4.35
CA THR A 868 13.75 9.37 4.52
C THR A 868 13.35 9.32 5.99
N LYS A 869 13.32 10.48 6.66
CA LYS A 869 13.00 10.56 8.10
C LYS A 869 11.50 10.42 8.35
N ASP A 870 10.70 10.89 7.41
CA ASP A 870 9.24 10.88 7.46
C ASP A 870 8.69 10.56 6.06
N THR A 871 7.98 9.45 5.95
CA THR A 871 7.39 8.94 4.69
C THR A 871 6.28 9.83 4.16
N LEU A 872 5.66 10.67 5.01
CA LEU A 872 4.58 11.57 4.62
C LEU A 872 5.10 12.86 3.97
N SER A 873 6.21 13.40 4.46
CA SER A 873 6.77 14.66 3.97
C SER A 873 7.87 14.51 2.90
N ASP A 874 8.23 13.27 2.54
CA ASP A 874 9.32 12.91 1.59
C ASP A 874 10.66 13.62 1.92
N LYS A 875 10.85 14.03 3.18
CA LYS A 875 12.06 14.75 3.62
C LYS A 875 13.21 13.77 3.85
N LYS A 876 14.24 13.88 3.00
CA LYS A 876 15.50 13.17 3.16
C LYS A 876 16.39 13.86 4.19
N ALA A 877 16.93 13.09 5.12
CA ALA A 877 17.93 13.52 6.09
C ALA A 877 19.27 12.82 5.80
N PRO A 878 20.42 13.47 6.07
CA PRO A 878 21.71 12.81 6.02
C PRO A 878 21.78 11.72 7.09
N ASN A 879 22.31 10.56 6.73
CA ASN A 879 22.53 9.46 7.66
C ASN A 879 23.87 9.65 8.37
N ARG A 880 23.85 9.90 9.67
CA ARG A 880 25.02 10.06 10.55
C ARG A 880 25.20 8.87 11.50
N GLY A 881 24.56 7.73 11.20
CA GLY A 881 24.60 6.51 12.01
C GLY A 881 23.22 6.05 12.48
N GLU A 882 22.13 6.73 12.09
CA GLU A 882 20.76 6.31 12.42
C GLU A 882 20.37 5.01 11.69
N LEU A 883 20.95 4.75 10.52
CA LEU A 883 20.78 3.51 9.76
C LEU A 883 22.14 2.97 9.29
N PRO A 884 22.29 1.64 9.09
CA PRO A 884 23.51 1.08 8.55
C PRO A 884 23.79 1.64 7.15
N GLN A 885 25.05 2.01 6.93
CA GLN A 885 25.59 2.33 5.60
C GLN A 885 26.36 1.13 5.10
N TYR A 886 26.25 0.83 3.81
CA TYR A 886 26.89 -0.33 3.19
C TYR A 886 27.92 0.15 2.18
N LEU A 887 29.19 -0.10 2.44
CA LEU A 887 30.28 0.17 1.51
C LEU A 887 30.46 -1.06 0.63
N ILE A 888 30.33 -0.89 -0.68
CA ILE A 888 30.52 -1.95 -1.66
C ILE A 888 31.85 -1.68 -2.35
N GLU A 889 32.82 -2.53 -2.09
CA GLU A 889 34.18 -2.41 -2.63
C GLU A 889 34.26 -2.98 -4.05
N ASN A 890 35.09 -2.36 -4.89
CA ASN A 890 35.39 -2.81 -6.26
C ASN A 890 34.13 -3.11 -7.11
N ARG A 891 33.09 -2.29 -6.98
CA ARG A 891 31.84 -2.45 -7.75
C ARG A 891 32.08 -2.21 -9.25
N HIS A 892 32.98 -1.30 -9.57
CA HIS A 892 33.27 -0.83 -10.92
C HIS A 892 34.74 -0.43 -11.04
N GLU A 893 35.23 -0.31 -12.27
CA GLU A 893 36.60 0.07 -12.56
C GLU A 893 36.91 1.47 -12.01
N ALA A 894 38.06 1.64 -11.37
CA ALA A 894 38.45 2.87 -10.70
C ALA A 894 39.13 3.85 -11.68
N ILE A 895 38.72 5.13 -11.62
CA ILE A 895 39.37 6.22 -12.39
C ILE A 895 40.65 6.72 -11.70
N VAL A 896 40.68 6.69 -10.36
CA VAL A 896 41.77 7.16 -9.50
C VAL A 896 42.24 6.01 -8.62
N SER A 897 43.55 5.91 -8.39
CA SER A 897 44.13 4.90 -7.49
C SER A 897 43.68 5.13 -6.04
N SER A 898 43.57 4.05 -5.26
CA SER A 898 43.25 4.16 -3.83
C SER A 898 44.25 5.04 -3.08
N ASP A 899 45.54 4.93 -3.42
CA ASP A 899 46.64 5.69 -2.81
C ASP A 899 46.49 7.20 -3.05
N ASP A 900 46.20 7.62 -4.29
CA ASP A 900 46.04 9.04 -4.61
C ASP A 900 44.76 9.62 -3.99
N TRP A 901 43.70 8.82 -3.91
CA TRP A 901 42.46 9.21 -3.24
C TRP A 901 42.70 9.47 -1.74
N GLU A 902 43.43 8.58 -1.06
CA GLU A 902 43.76 8.70 0.36
C GLU A 902 44.64 9.91 0.65
N ARG A 903 45.71 10.11 -0.13
CA ARG A 903 46.58 11.31 -0.04
C ARG A 903 45.79 12.61 -0.18
N VAL A 904 44.85 12.64 -1.14
CA VAL A 904 43.97 13.79 -1.32
C VAL A 904 43.09 14.00 -0.09
N GLN A 905 42.43 12.95 0.44
CA GLN A 905 41.60 13.12 1.65
C GLN A 905 42.40 13.63 2.85
N GLU A 906 43.63 13.17 3.06
CA GLU A 906 44.51 13.69 4.14
C GLU A 906 44.78 15.19 3.99
N ILE A 907 45.07 15.66 2.76
CA ILE A 907 45.28 17.08 2.48
C ILE A 907 44.00 17.87 2.82
N LEU A 908 42.83 17.33 2.46
CA LEU A 908 41.56 17.98 2.72
C LEU A 908 41.23 18.04 4.22
N GLU A 909 41.52 16.99 4.97
CA GLU A 909 41.35 16.95 6.43
C GLU A 909 42.26 17.96 7.14
N LYS A 910 43.56 17.98 6.81
CA LYS A 910 44.52 18.98 7.33
C LYS A 910 44.11 20.41 7.00
N ARG A 911 43.49 20.65 5.83
CA ARG A 911 42.92 21.96 5.47
C ARG A 911 41.69 22.28 6.32
N ALA A 912 40.82 21.31 6.59
CA ALA A 912 39.61 21.50 7.41
C ALA A 912 39.96 21.85 8.86
N GLU A 913 40.90 21.14 9.47
CA GLU A 913 41.37 21.39 10.85
C GLU A 913 41.92 22.81 11.04
N LYS A 914 42.73 23.29 10.08
CA LYS A 914 43.25 24.67 10.09
C LYS A 914 42.14 25.74 10.05
N PHE A 915 40.98 25.44 9.45
CA PHE A 915 39.84 26.35 9.36
C PHE A 915 38.92 26.31 10.60
N VAL A 916 38.74 25.14 11.22
CA VAL A 916 37.92 24.99 12.44
C VAL A 916 38.50 25.80 13.61
N ASN A 917 39.83 25.94 13.67
CA ASN A 917 40.51 26.73 14.71
C ASN A 917 40.45 28.25 14.52
N ARG A 918 39.96 28.76 13.37
CA ARG A 918 39.92 30.21 13.08
C ARG A 918 38.53 30.86 13.14
N ASN A 919 37.42 30.11 13.19
CA ASN A 919 36.08 30.71 13.04
C ASN A 919 34.98 30.05 13.91
N LYS A 920 34.91 30.43 15.19
CA LYS A 920 33.69 30.25 16.01
C LYS A 920 33.26 31.54 16.71
N MET A 921 33.06 32.62 15.95
CA MET A 921 32.11 33.65 16.37
C MET A 921 30.78 33.35 15.70
N LYS A 922 29.83 32.75 16.44
CA LYS A 922 28.47 32.54 15.93
C LYS A 922 27.84 33.91 15.70
N TYR A 923 27.49 34.23 14.45
CA TYR A 923 26.72 35.43 14.14
C TYR A 923 25.38 35.39 14.90
N PRO A 924 24.99 36.47 15.61
CA PRO A 924 23.67 36.59 16.21
C PRO A 924 22.56 36.47 15.15
N LYS A 925 21.38 35.95 15.55
CA LYS A 925 20.20 35.91 14.69
C LYS A 925 19.91 37.31 14.11
N ASP A 926 19.71 37.38 12.80
CA ASP A 926 19.40 38.62 12.10
C ASP A 926 17.94 39.01 12.34
N GLY A 927 17.73 40.07 13.14
CA GLY A 927 16.39 40.62 13.43
C GLY A 927 16.05 41.89 12.67
N ARG A 928 16.96 42.42 11.83
CA ARG A 928 16.81 43.72 11.15
C ARG A 928 16.64 43.62 9.63
N LYS A 929 16.78 42.41 9.08
CA LYS A 929 16.46 42.11 7.68
C LYS A 929 14.98 42.30 7.39
N ASN A 930 14.68 43.12 6.38
CA ASN A 930 13.33 43.21 5.83
C ASN A 930 13.08 42.00 4.90
N LYS A 931 12.11 41.16 5.29
CA LYS A 931 11.78 39.93 4.57
C LYS A 931 10.92 40.17 3.34
N SER A 932 10.19 41.29 3.29
CA SER A 932 9.30 41.64 2.18
C SER A 932 10.02 41.75 0.83
N PHE A 933 11.32 41.98 0.81
CA PHE A 933 12.10 42.08 -0.44
C PHE A 933 12.61 40.73 -0.98
N GLU A 934 12.51 39.63 -0.22
CA GLU A 934 13.04 38.34 -0.66
C GLU A 934 12.28 37.80 -1.86
N GLY A 935 12.98 37.58 -2.98
CA GLY A 935 12.42 36.93 -4.18
C GLY A 935 11.61 37.83 -5.11
N LEU A 936 11.40 39.11 -4.77
CA LEU A 936 10.61 40.05 -5.57
C LEU A 936 11.46 41.05 -6.38
N LEU A 937 12.76 41.19 -6.05
CA LEU A 937 13.64 42.17 -6.67
C LEU A 937 14.50 41.56 -7.77
N ASN A 938 14.42 42.11 -8.97
CA ASN A 938 15.14 41.68 -10.17
C ASN A 938 16.05 42.79 -10.71
N CYS A 939 17.18 42.40 -11.29
CA CYS A 939 18.12 43.32 -11.93
C CYS A 939 17.72 43.58 -13.38
N SER A 940 17.57 44.85 -13.79
CA SER A 940 17.21 45.21 -15.17
C SER A 940 18.28 44.86 -16.21
N GLU A 941 19.56 44.86 -15.82
CA GLU A 941 20.69 44.65 -16.74
C GLU A 941 20.89 43.18 -17.11
N CYS A 942 20.70 42.26 -16.14
CA CYS A 942 21.06 40.86 -16.32
C CYS A 942 19.94 39.87 -15.96
N GLY A 943 18.75 40.37 -15.60
CA GLY A 943 17.58 39.58 -15.20
C GLY A 943 17.75 38.75 -13.92
N SER A 944 18.92 38.79 -13.28
CA SER A 944 19.20 37.98 -12.09
C SER A 944 18.50 38.55 -10.86
N PRO A 945 18.01 37.68 -9.94
CA PRO A 945 17.41 38.13 -8.69
C PRO A 945 18.44 38.83 -7.80
N ILE A 946 17.95 39.79 -7.01
CA ILE A 946 18.76 40.60 -6.10
C ILE A 946 18.73 39.96 -4.72
N GLY A 947 19.92 39.61 -4.22
CA GLY A 947 20.13 38.95 -2.94
C GLY A 947 20.49 39.91 -1.82
N HIS A 948 20.18 39.51 -0.59
CA HIS A 948 20.53 40.23 0.62
C HIS A 948 21.96 39.93 1.08
N ARG A 949 22.70 40.97 1.47
CA ARG A 949 24.04 40.91 2.04
C ARG A 949 24.08 41.71 3.35
N ARG A 950 24.43 41.00 4.43
CA ARG A 950 24.67 41.53 5.77
C ARG A 950 26.17 41.67 6.00
N VAL A 951 26.61 42.85 6.45
CA VAL A 951 28.00 43.11 6.85
C VAL A 951 28.01 43.69 8.26
N ILE A 952 28.84 43.12 9.14
CA ILE A 952 29.04 43.59 10.51
C ILE A 952 30.43 44.24 10.59
N GLU A 953 30.46 45.56 10.72
CA GLU A 953 31.69 46.35 10.90
C GLU A 953 31.69 46.92 12.33
N GLY A 954 32.43 46.28 13.25
CA GLY A 954 32.43 46.65 14.67
C GLY A 954 31.07 46.42 15.32
N SER A 955 30.45 47.49 15.84
CA SER A 955 29.09 47.48 16.41
C SER A 955 28.00 47.85 15.40
N ILE A 956 28.36 48.18 14.15
CA ILE A 956 27.42 48.65 13.13
C ILE A 956 27.09 47.52 12.16
N GLU A 957 25.80 47.22 12.09
CA GLU A 957 25.23 46.24 11.19
C GLU A 957 24.69 46.94 9.93
N LYS A 958 25.20 46.54 8.75
CA LYS A 958 24.79 47.10 7.45
C LYS A 958 24.04 46.06 6.64
N HIS A 959 22.84 46.42 6.20
CA HIS A 959 21.98 45.62 5.33
C HIS A 959 21.98 46.20 3.91
N SER A 960 22.35 45.37 2.94
CA SER A 960 22.44 45.78 1.54
C SER A 960 21.87 44.72 0.62
N TRP A 961 21.42 45.14 -0.55
CA TRP A 961 20.83 44.31 -1.58
C TRP A 961 21.65 44.45 -2.86
N ILE A 962 22.08 43.32 -3.41
CA ILE A 962 23.01 43.25 -4.54
C ILE A 962 22.55 42.19 -5.54
N CYS A 963 22.74 42.46 -6.83
CA CYS A 963 22.50 41.46 -7.86
C CYS A 963 23.31 40.18 -7.59
N ASN A 964 22.67 39.01 -7.63
CA ASN A 964 23.33 37.74 -7.35
C ASN A 964 24.47 37.41 -8.34
N ARG A 965 24.39 37.93 -9.58
CA ARG A 965 25.46 37.80 -10.59
C ARG A 965 26.64 38.71 -10.26
N ALA A 966 26.38 39.94 -9.82
CA ALA A 966 27.41 40.89 -9.36
C ALA A 966 28.13 40.42 -8.09
N HIS A 967 27.41 39.74 -7.18
CA HIS A 967 27.97 39.18 -5.94
C HIS A 967 28.97 38.04 -6.18
N LYS A 968 28.83 37.29 -7.28
CA LYS A 968 29.65 36.11 -7.60
C LYS A 968 30.86 36.51 -8.46
N GLY A 969 31.87 37.11 -7.82
CA GLY A 969 33.11 37.60 -8.47
C GLY A 969 34.02 36.57 -9.15
N PHE A 970 33.54 35.34 -9.42
CA PHE A 970 34.24 34.30 -10.18
C PHE A 970 33.59 33.99 -11.54
N LEU A 971 32.49 34.66 -11.88
CA LEU A 971 31.84 34.55 -13.18
C LEU A 971 32.60 35.37 -14.23
N VAL A 972 32.72 34.82 -15.44
CA VAL A 972 33.36 35.48 -16.61
C VAL A 972 32.55 36.71 -17.05
N ASP A 973 31.21 36.63 -16.99
CA ASP A 973 30.28 37.74 -17.22
C ASP A 973 29.76 38.32 -15.90
N LYS A 974 30.51 39.28 -15.33
CA LYS A 974 30.11 40.04 -14.15
C LYS A 974 29.05 41.09 -14.48
N CYS A 975 28.17 41.36 -13.53
CA CYS A 975 27.19 42.44 -13.64
C CYS A 975 27.63 43.65 -12.81
N ASP A 976 27.56 44.86 -13.38
CA ASP A 976 28.07 46.11 -12.78
C ASP A 976 27.01 46.90 -11.97
N THR A 977 25.86 46.31 -11.66
CA THR A 977 24.78 46.98 -10.92
C THR A 977 25.20 47.36 -9.49
N HIS A 978 24.77 48.53 -9.02
CA HIS A 978 25.12 49.07 -7.70
C HIS A 978 24.55 48.25 -6.53
N GLN A 979 25.32 48.23 -5.43
CA GLN A 979 24.88 47.71 -4.13
C GLN A 979 23.96 48.74 -3.47
N LEU A 980 22.69 48.40 -3.28
CA LEU A 980 21.70 49.28 -2.68
C LEU A 980 21.55 49.04 -1.18
N ASN A 981 21.26 50.11 -0.43
CA ASN A 981 21.00 50.01 1.00
C ASN A 981 19.55 49.55 1.25
N GLN A 982 19.29 48.66 2.22
CA GLN A 982 17.92 48.23 2.54
C GLN A 982 17.00 49.43 2.85
N LYS A 983 17.51 50.44 3.56
CA LYS A 983 16.76 51.66 3.90
C LYS A 983 16.39 52.50 2.68
N TYR A 984 17.17 52.41 1.60
CA TYR A 984 16.82 53.07 0.35
C TYR A 984 15.60 52.41 -0.29
N LEU A 985 15.55 51.08 -0.32
CA LEU A 985 14.41 50.34 -0.87
C LEU A 985 13.13 50.61 -0.08
N GLU A 986 13.23 50.62 1.26
CA GLU A 986 12.12 50.96 2.16
C GLU A 986 11.62 52.38 1.90
N LEU A 987 12.52 53.37 1.86
CA LEU A 987 12.16 54.78 1.63
C LEU A 987 11.64 55.01 0.20
N HIS A 988 12.22 54.37 -0.80
CA HIS A 988 11.80 54.48 -2.20
C HIS A 988 10.37 53.96 -2.37
N PHE A 989 10.05 52.82 -1.75
CA PHE A 989 8.68 52.29 -1.75
C PHE A 989 7.70 53.23 -1.03
N MET A 990 8.05 53.75 0.15
CA MET A 990 7.18 54.70 0.86
C MET A 990 6.97 56.00 0.07
N LYS A 991 8.00 56.52 -0.59
CA LYS A 991 7.87 57.65 -1.52
C LYS A 991 7.00 57.31 -2.74
N THR A 992 7.03 56.05 -3.17
CA THR A 992 6.16 55.58 -4.26
C THR A 992 4.70 55.58 -3.81
N LEU A 993 4.41 55.12 -2.59
CA LEU A 993 3.05 55.22 -2.01
C LEU A 993 2.59 56.68 -1.88
N GLN A 994 3.45 57.57 -1.40
CA GLN A 994 3.17 59.01 -1.34
C GLN A 994 2.91 59.60 -2.74
N HIS A 995 3.71 59.21 -3.74
CA HIS A 995 3.52 59.65 -5.11
C HIS A 995 2.19 59.15 -5.69
N ILE A 996 1.81 57.89 -5.43
CA ILE A 996 0.52 57.32 -5.85
C ILE A 996 -0.62 58.07 -5.15
N LYS A 997 -0.50 58.38 -3.86
CA LYS A 997 -1.49 59.17 -3.10
C LYS A 997 -1.71 60.54 -3.73
N ASN A 998 -0.64 61.25 -4.07
CA ASN A 998 -0.69 62.58 -4.69
C ASN A 998 -1.26 62.56 -6.12
N HIS A 999 -1.14 61.43 -6.82
CA HIS A 999 -1.59 61.25 -8.20
C HIS A 999 -2.70 60.19 -8.32
N GLY A 1000 -3.52 60.04 -7.28
CA GLY A 1000 -4.48 58.94 -7.14
C GLY A 1000 -5.43 58.80 -8.34
N SER A 1001 -5.88 59.92 -8.92
CA SER A 1001 -6.76 59.92 -10.10
C SER A 1001 -6.08 59.36 -11.36
N ALA A 1002 -4.83 59.72 -11.61
CA ALA A 1002 -4.05 59.21 -12.75
C ALA A 1002 -3.70 57.72 -12.58
N PHE A 1003 -3.39 57.31 -11.34
CA PHE A 1003 -3.16 55.91 -10.99
C PHE A 1003 -4.42 55.07 -11.22
N GLN A 1004 -5.55 55.48 -10.64
CA GLN A 1004 -6.85 54.81 -10.80
C GLN A 1004 -7.25 54.71 -12.27
N SER A 1005 -7.05 55.76 -13.07
CA SER A 1005 -7.36 55.74 -14.50
C SER A 1005 -6.56 54.68 -15.27
N LYS A 1006 -5.26 54.53 -14.99
CA LYS A 1006 -4.42 53.49 -15.61
C LYS A 1006 -4.86 52.08 -15.22
N VAL A 1007 -5.15 51.84 -13.94
CA VAL A 1007 -5.64 50.53 -13.47
C VAL A 1007 -7.01 50.22 -14.06
N MET A 1008 -7.93 51.20 -14.08
CA MET A 1008 -9.26 51.02 -14.66
C MET A 1008 -9.22 50.77 -16.16
N LYS A 1009 -8.28 51.36 -16.91
CA LYS A 1009 -8.06 51.02 -18.32
C LYS A 1009 -7.65 49.56 -18.49
N TYR A 1010 -6.76 49.05 -17.64
CA TYR A 1010 -6.37 47.64 -17.65
C TYR A 1010 -7.54 46.72 -17.27
N ILE A 1011 -8.27 47.00 -16.18
CA ILE A 1011 -9.46 46.24 -15.78
C ILE A 1011 -10.52 46.25 -16.90
N ASN A 1012 -10.76 47.39 -17.53
CA ASN A 1012 -11.73 47.50 -18.63
C ASN A 1012 -11.27 46.74 -19.89
N SER A 1013 -9.97 46.63 -20.15
CA SER A 1013 -9.45 45.81 -21.26
C SER A 1013 -9.67 44.30 -21.06
N LEU A 1014 -9.87 43.86 -19.81
CA LEU A 1014 -10.13 42.47 -19.47
C LEU A 1014 -11.62 42.12 -19.45
N LYS A 1015 -12.50 43.14 -19.32
CA LYS A 1015 -13.96 42.96 -19.34
C LYS A 1015 -14.43 42.35 -20.66
N LEU A 1016 -15.47 41.53 -20.56
CA LEU A 1016 -16.13 40.93 -21.71
C LEU A 1016 -16.85 42.01 -22.52
N SER A 1017 -16.73 41.93 -23.84
CA SER A 1017 -17.51 42.77 -24.75
C SER A 1017 -18.99 42.36 -24.73
N LYS A 1018 -19.88 43.21 -25.25
CA LYS A 1018 -21.32 42.89 -25.34
C LYS A 1018 -21.60 41.68 -26.26
N GLU A 1019 -20.70 41.40 -27.21
CA GLU A 1019 -20.79 40.24 -28.10
C GLU A 1019 -20.31 38.98 -27.37
N GLU A 1020 -19.17 39.03 -26.70
CA GLU A 1020 -18.67 37.91 -25.86
C GLU A 1020 -19.64 37.56 -24.73
N GLN A 1021 -20.35 38.54 -24.16
CA GLN A 1021 -21.37 38.30 -23.14
C GLN A 1021 -22.57 37.54 -23.71
N ARG A 1022 -23.01 37.87 -24.93
CA ARG A 1022 -24.08 37.14 -25.62
C ARG A 1022 -23.65 35.71 -25.95
N ASP A 1023 -22.43 35.54 -26.45
CA ASP A 1023 -21.85 34.23 -26.73
C ASP A 1023 -21.79 33.37 -25.45
N LYS A 1024 -21.44 33.96 -24.32
CA LYS A 1024 -21.42 33.29 -23.01
C LYS A 1024 -22.82 32.82 -22.59
N ASP A 1025 -23.84 33.68 -22.72
CA ASP A 1025 -25.22 33.33 -22.36
C ASP A 1025 -25.80 32.28 -23.33
N ASP A 1026 -25.46 32.35 -24.62
CA ASP A 1026 -25.81 31.34 -25.61
C ASP A 1026 -25.14 29.99 -25.31
N ILE A 1027 -23.87 29.99 -24.91
CA ILE A 1027 -23.15 28.77 -24.47
C ILE A 1027 -23.82 28.15 -23.25
N LYS A 1028 -24.25 28.95 -22.25
CA LYS A 1028 -24.99 28.45 -21.09
C LYS A 1028 -26.31 27.80 -21.49
N MET A 1029 -27.07 28.45 -22.36
CA MET A 1029 -28.35 27.94 -22.86
C MET A 1029 -28.14 26.65 -23.67
N GLN A 1030 -27.07 26.55 -24.46
CA GLN A 1030 -26.71 25.33 -25.19
C GLN A 1030 -26.35 24.18 -24.24
N ILE A 1031 -25.58 24.44 -23.18
CA ILE A 1031 -25.24 23.42 -22.17
C ILE A 1031 -26.50 22.91 -21.48
N GLU A 1032 -27.42 23.78 -21.11
CA GLU A 1032 -28.67 23.39 -20.44
C GLU A 1032 -29.57 22.54 -21.36
N ASN A 1033 -29.73 22.94 -22.62
CA ASN A 1033 -30.44 22.17 -23.62
C ASN A 1033 -29.79 20.79 -23.88
N LEU A 1034 -28.45 20.74 -23.94
CA LEU A 1034 -27.71 19.49 -24.09
C LEU A 1034 -27.84 18.59 -22.86
N ASN A 1035 -27.82 19.15 -21.64
CA ASN A 1035 -28.02 18.40 -20.39
C ASN A 1035 -29.44 17.79 -20.32
N GLN A 1036 -30.47 18.55 -20.71
CA GLN A 1036 -31.84 18.03 -20.79
C GLN A 1036 -31.98 16.95 -21.87
N THR A 1037 -31.28 17.11 -23.00
CA THR A 1037 -31.25 16.09 -24.06
C THR A 1037 -30.51 14.83 -23.60
N LEU A 1038 -29.37 14.99 -22.92
CA LEU A 1038 -28.59 13.91 -22.32
C LEU A 1038 -29.43 13.13 -21.30
N TYR A 1039 -30.17 13.83 -20.43
CA TYR A 1039 -31.12 13.20 -19.49
C TYR A 1039 -32.15 12.34 -20.22
N LYS A 1040 -32.81 12.88 -21.26
CA LYS A 1040 -33.81 12.13 -22.05
C LYS A 1040 -33.21 10.91 -22.76
N VAL A 1041 -31.99 11.03 -23.29
CA VAL A 1041 -31.29 9.93 -23.97
C VAL A 1041 -30.86 8.86 -22.97
N VAL A 1042 -30.31 9.24 -21.81
CA VAL A 1042 -29.90 8.30 -20.75
C VAL A 1042 -31.11 7.58 -20.14
N ASP A 1043 -32.24 8.28 -19.94
CA ASP A 1043 -33.48 7.69 -19.44
C ASP A 1043 -34.14 6.74 -20.48
N GLN A 1044 -34.02 7.04 -21.77
CA GLN A 1044 -34.43 6.13 -22.85
C GLN A 1044 -33.51 4.91 -22.98
N GLU A 1045 -32.19 5.08 -22.79
CA GLU A 1045 -31.17 4.01 -22.79
C GLU A 1045 -31.26 3.10 -21.56
N LEU A 1046 -31.77 3.59 -20.43
CA LEU A 1046 -32.06 2.76 -19.25
C LEU A 1046 -33.32 1.90 -19.45
N ASN A 1047 -34.25 2.35 -20.30
CA ASN A 1047 -35.50 1.65 -20.61
C ASN A 1047 -35.45 0.74 -21.86
N LYS A 1048 -34.50 0.95 -22.77
CA LYS A 1048 -34.25 0.10 -23.95
C LYS A 1048 -32.86 -0.55 -23.83
N LYS A 1049 -32.71 -1.80 -24.28
CA LYS A 1049 -31.48 -2.61 -24.21
C LYS A 1049 -30.29 -2.01 -25.01
N GLY A 1050 -29.72 -0.89 -24.54
CA GLY A 1050 -28.42 -0.29 -24.86
C GLY A 1050 -27.98 -0.30 -26.33
N GLN A 1051 -28.60 0.54 -27.17
CA GLN A 1051 -28.22 0.67 -28.58
C GLN A 1051 -27.47 1.97 -28.91
N ASP A 1052 -27.61 3.06 -28.13
CA ASP A 1052 -27.10 4.39 -28.47
C ASP A 1052 -26.04 4.95 -27.48
N SER A 1053 -25.08 4.14 -26.98
CA SER A 1053 -23.98 4.69 -26.14
C SER A 1053 -23.18 5.78 -26.87
N LYS A 1054 -23.07 5.70 -28.20
CA LYS A 1054 -22.40 6.70 -29.02
C LYS A 1054 -23.03 8.09 -28.89
N LYS A 1055 -24.35 8.17 -28.78
CA LYS A 1055 -25.07 9.45 -28.69
C LYS A 1055 -24.87 10.12 -27.32
N VAL A 1056 -24.78 9.30 -26.26
CA VAL A 1056 -24.41 9.77 -24.91
C VAL A 1056 -22.98 10.31 -24.90
N ASP A 1057 -22.05 9.60 -25.53
CA ASP A 1057 -20.65 10.02 -25.63
C ASP A 1057 -20.51 11.34 -26.42
N GLU A 1058 -21.16 11.45 -27.58
CA GLU A 1058 -21.17 12.67 -28.41
C GLU A 1058 -21.77 13.89 -27.68
N LEU A 1059 -22.87 13.70 -26.95
CA LEU A 1059 -23.50 14.78 -26.18
C LEU A 1059 -22.59 15.22 -25.02
N THR A 1060 -21.95 14.26 -24.34
CA THR A 1060 -21.01 14.55 -23.25
C THR A 1060 -19.79 15.31 -23.75
N GLU A 1061 -19.23 14.95 -24.91
CA GLU A 1061 -18.10 15.68 -25.51
C GLU A 1061 -18.45 17.11 -25.88
N LYS A 1062 -19.65 17.35 -26.45
CA LYS A 1062 -20.14 18.71 -26.73
C LYS A 1062 -20.31 19.54 -25.46
N ILE A 1063 -20.82 18.94 -24.38
CA ILE A 1063 -20.99 19.62 -23.08
C ILE A 1063 -19.63 19.99 -22.50
N VAL A 1064 -18.66 19.07 -22.48
CA VAL A 1064 -17.31 19.32 -21.96
C VAL A 1064 -16.60 20.42 -22.77
N ALA A 1065 -16.69 20.38 -24.10
CA ALA A 1065 -16.11 21.42 -24.96
C ALA A 1065 -16.70 22.81 -24.67
N LEU A 1066 -18.04 22.90 -24.54
CA LEU A 1066 -18.72 24.15 -24.20
C LEU A 1066 -18.41 24.63 -22.77
N GLN A 1067 -18.27 23.72 -21.81
CA GLN A 1067 -17.84 24.05 -20.45
C GLN A 1067 -16.42 24.63 -20.41
N SER A 1068 -15.50 24.13 -21.24
CA SER A 1068 -14.15 24.70 -21.34
C SER A 1068 -14.17 26.15 -21.85
N LYS A 1069 -14.99 26.45 -22.86
CA LYS A 1069 -15.17 27.82 -23.38
C LYS A 1069 -15.84 28.74 -22.36
N LEU A 1070 -16.83 28.23 -21.61
CA LEU A 1070 -17.47 28.98 -20.52
C LEU A 1070 -16.46 29.30 -19.40
N LYS A 1071 -15.50 28.40 -19.14
CA LYS A 1071 -14.44 28.59 -18.15
C LYS A 1071 -13.54 29.78 -18.48
N GLU A 1072 -13.12 29.93 -19.73
CA GLU A 1072 -12.29 31.07 -20.15
C GLU A 1072 -12.96 32.43 -19.89
N TYR A 1073 -14.27 32.52 -20.13
CA TYR A 1073 -15.03 33.75 -19.87
C TYR A 1073 -15.27 34.00 -18.37
N THR A 1074 -15.56 32.95 -17.60
CA THR A 1074 -15.80 33.07 -16.15
C THR A 1074 -14.52 33.40 -15.38
N ASP A 1075 -13.39 32.78 -15.72
CA ASP A 1075 -12.09 33.08 -15.11
C ASP A 1075 -11.69 34.55 -15.36
N ARG A 1076 -12.02 35.11 -16.53
CA ARG A 1076 -11.79 36.54 -16.84
C ARG A 1076 -12.64 37.47 -15.97
N GLU A 1077 -13.91 37.16 -15.73
CA GLU A 1077 -14.78 37.97 -14.86
C GLU A 1077 -14.35 37.92 -13.40
N VAL A 1078 -14.03 36.73 -12.88
CA VAL A 1078 -13.53 36.57 -11.50
C VAL A 1078 -12.27 37.43 -11.32
N LYS A 1079 -11.34 37.39 -12.29
CA LYS A 1079 -10.14 38.22 -12.26
C LYS A 1079 -10.44 39.72 -12.31
N VAL A 1080 -11.47 40.14 -13.04
CA VAL A 1080 -11.91 41.54 -13.08
C VAL A 1080 -12.46 41.98 -11.71
N ASP A 1081 -13.26 41.14 -11.07
CA ASP A 1081 -13.83 41.41 -9.74
C ASP A 1081 -12.74 41.42 -8.66
N GLU A 1082 -11.82 40.45 -8.68
CA GLU A 1082 -10.66 40.40 -7.79
C GLU A 1082 -9.79 41.66 -7.91
N LEU A 1083 -9.46 42.07 -9.15
CA LEU A 1083 -8.70 43.30 -9.39
C LEU A 1083 -9.45 44.56 -8.92
N GLY A 1084 -10.79 44.57 -9.06
CA GLY A 1084 -11.64 45.65 -8.56
C GLY A 1084 -11.62 45.75 -7.02
N GLN A 1085 -11.74 44.61 -6.34
CA GLN A 1085 -11.67 44.53 -4.88
C GLN A 1085 -10.28 44.90 -4.35
N GLU A 1086 -9.20 44.41 -4.99
CA GLU A 1086 -7.83 44.76 -4.65
C GLU A 1086 -7.55 46.26 -4.85
N LEU A 1087 -8.07 46.87 -5.92
CA LEU A 1087 -7.95 48.31 -6.15
C LEU A 1087 -8.66 49.10 -5.04
N ALA A 1088 -9.87 48.72 -4.66
CA ALA A 1088 -10.63 49.38 -3.60
C ALA A 1088 -9.94 49.26 -2.23
N TRP A 1089 -9.39 48.08 -1.92
CA TRP A 1089 -8.59 47.86 -0.73
C TRP A 1089 -7.31 48.73 -0.73
N PHE A 1090 -6.58 48.74 -1.85
CA PHE A 1090 -5.32 49.48 -1.96
C PHE A 1090 -5.51 50.99 -1.78
N ILE A 1091 -6.56 51.56 -2.38
CA ILE A 1091 -6.90 52.99 -2.20
C ILE A 1091 -7.16 53.30 -0.72
N LYS A 1092 -7.94 52.46 -0.04
CA LYS A 1092 -8.27 52.64 1.38
C LYS A 1092 -7.05 52.55 2.29
N GLU A 1093 -6.09 51.68 1.98
CA GLU A 1093 -4.84 51.58 2.76
C GLU A 1093 -3.86 52.72 2.46
N ILE A 1094 -3.80 53.22 1.22
CA ILE A 1094 -2.98 54.38 0.88
C ILE A 1094 -3.41 55.63 1.66
N GLU A 1095 -4.71 55.82 1.89
CA GLU A 1095 -5.21 56.96 2.67
C GLU A 1095 -4.66 57.00 4.10
N LYS A 1096 -4.37 55.83 4.69
CA LYS A 1096 -3.82 55.72 6.05
C LYS A 1096 -2.32 55.99 6.13
N VAL A 1097 -1.63 56.11 5.01
CA VAL A 1097 -0.18 56.36 4.97
C VAL A 1097 0.12 57.78 5.45
N ASP A 1098 0.90 57.86 6.54
CA ASP A 1098 1.32 59.10 7.19
C ASP A 1098 2.50 59.76 6.46
N GLU A 1099 2.21 60.83 5.72
CA GLU A 1099 3.20 61.62 4.98
C GLU A 1099 4.22 62.32 5.91
N GLY A 1100 3.81 62.68 7.13
CA GLY A 1100 4.69 63.29 8.11
C GLY A 1100 5.81 62.35 8.53
N ARG A 1101 5.53 61.04 8.63
CA ARG A 1101 6.53 60.01 8.94
C ARG A 1101 7.47 59.69 7.79
N ILE A 1102 7.00 59.75 6.54
CA ILE A 1102 7.84 59.54 5.35
C ILE A 1102 8.84 60.70 5.19
N ASN A 1103 8.36 61.93 5.42
CA ASN A 1103 9.20 63.12 5.38
C ASN A 1103 10.07 63.28 6.64
N SER A 1104 9.70 62.60 7.73
CA SER A 1104 10.53 62.52 8.93
C SER A 1104 11.82 61.78 8.63
N MET A 1105 12.94 62.48 8.79
CA MET A 1105 14.24 61.86 8.57
C MET A 1105 14.57 60.80 9.65
N GLU A 1106 13.77 60.65 10.72
CA GLU A 1106 14.06 59.83 11.91
C GLU A 1106 14.37 58.36 11.63
N GLY A 1107 13.69 57.71 10.69
CA GLY A 1107 13.87 56.28 10.35
C GLY A 1107 15.21 55.93 9.68
N ILE A 1108 15.99 56.94 9.29
CA ILE A 1108 17.27 56.78 8.59
C ILE A 1108 18.43 56.53 9.57
N ASP A 1109 18.22 56.80 10.87
CA ASP A 1109 19.18 56.50 11.94
C ASP A 1109 19.50 54.98 12.01
N PRO A 1110 20.78 54.54 11.98
CA PRO A 1110 21.16 53.12 12.10
C PRO A 1110 20.56 52.39 13.32
N GLU A 1111 20.17 53.13 14.36
CA GLU A 1111 19.61 52.58 15.61
C GLU A 1111 18.06 52.60 15.64
N LYS A 1112 17.40 53.33 14.74
CA LYS A 1112 15.92 53.40 14.66
C LYS A 1112 15.38 52.59 13.49
N PHE A 1113 14.20 51.99 13.68
CA PHE A 1113 13.45 51.31 12.63
C PHE A 1113 12.94 52.31 11.59
N MET A 1114 13.03 51.95 10.31
CA MET A 1114 12.40 52.70 9.23
C MET A 1114 10.88 52.44 9.24
N TYR A 1115 10.08 53.48 8.98
CA TYR A 1115 8.66 53.30 8.74
C TYR A 1115 8.46 52.63 7.38
N PHE A 1116 7.93 51.41 7.37
CA PHE A 1116 7.70 50.62 6.16
C PHE A 1116 6.43 49.78 6.33
N GLU A 1117 5.47 49.96 5.42
CA GLU A 1117 4.20 49.21 5.42
C GLU A 1117 4.36 47.89 4.65
N ALA A 1118 4.86 46.87 5.34
CA ALA A 1118 5.11 45.54 4.76
C ALA A 1118 3.84 44.88 4.21
N SER A 1119 2.70 45.07 4.88
CA SER A 1119 1.40 44.54 4.45
C SER A 1119 0.98 45.04 3.07
N ILE A 1120 1.27 46.30 2.75
CA ILE A 1120 1.00 46.90 1.45
C ILE A 1120 2.01 46.37 0.42
N PHE A 1121 3.29 46.30 0.77
CA PHE A 1121 4.33 45.80 -0.13
C PHE A 1121 4.05 44.36 -0.58
N ASP A 1122 3.86 43.45 0.38
CA ASP A 1122 3.74 42.01 0.11
C ASP A 1122 2.48 41.65 -0.70
N ARG A 1123 1.41 42.45 -0.56
CA ARG A 1123 0.13 42.22 -1.27
C ARG A 1123 0.10 42.88 -2.64
N VAL A 1124 0.68 44.07 -2.79
CA VAL A 1124 0.51 44.89 -4.01
C VAL A 1124 1.64 44.66 -5.01
N ILE A 1125 2.86 44.43 -4.55
CA ILE A 1125 4.01 44.26 -5.45
C ILE A 1125 4.08 42.82 -5.94
N LYS A 1126 4.04 42.64 -7.26
CA LYS A 1126 4.27 41.35 -7.92
C LYS A 1126 5.75 41.10 -8.15
N GLU A 1127 6.45 42.10 -8.66
CA GLU A 1127 7.90 42.09 -8.87
C GLU A 1127 8.41 43.53 -9.02
N ALA A 1128 9.72 43.75 -8.82
CA ALA A 1128 10.33 45.07 -8.99
C ALA A 1128 11.68 44.98 -9.70
N TRP A 1129 11.90 45.88 -10.66
CA TRP A 1129 13.08 45.94 -11.50
C TRP A 1129 13.98 47.10 -11.09
N ILE A 1130 15.21 46.79 -10.74
CA ILE A 1130 16.20 47.77 -10.27
C ILE A 1130 17.21 48.08 -11.38
N TYR A 1131 17.31 49.36 -11.71
CA TYR A 1131 18.19 49.93 -12.72
C TYR A 1131 19.55 50.34 -12.15
N LYS A 1132 20.53 50.52 -13.03
CA LYS A 1132 21.93 50.82 -12.66
C LYS A 1132 22.07 52.11 -11.85
N ASP A 1133 21.26 53.12 -12.13
CA ASP A 1133 21.19 54.42 -11.42
C ASP A 1133 20.44 54.33 -10.07
N GLY A 1134 19.93 53.14 -9.72
CA GLY A 1134 19.13 52.89 -8.54
C GLY A 1134 17.65 53.20 -8.71
N GLY A 1135 17.17 53.55 -9.91
CA GLY A 1135 15.73 53.65 -10.18
C GLY A 1135 15.04 52.29 -10.03
N ILE A 1136 13.79 52.30 -9.55
CA ILE A 1136 13.00 51.08 -9.34
C ILE A 1136 11.66 51.19 -10.04
N VAL A 1137 11.40 50.23 -10.94
CA VAL A 1137 10.10 50.05 -11.58
C VAL A 1137 9.37 48.93 -10.86
N TYR A 1138 8.24 49.24 -10.23
CA TYR A 1138 7.39 48.27 -9.56
C TYR A 1138 6.31 47.77 -10.48
N GLN A 1139 6.20 46.46 -10.63
CA GLN A 1139 5.06 45.81 -11.26
C GLN A 1139 4.07 45.40 -10.19
N LEU A 1140 2.86 45.94 -10.28
CA LEU A 1140 1.81 45.73 -9.28
C LEU A 1140 0.94 44.53 -9.67
N HIS A 1141 0.37 43.83 -8.68
CA HIS A 1141 -0.68 42.82 -8.89
C HIS A 1141 -1.91 43.39 -9.62
N LEU A 1142 -2.09 44.71 -9.56
CA LEU A 1142 -3.07 45.48 -10.32
C LEU A 1142 -2.77 45.56 -11.84
N GLY A 1143 -1.72 44.89 -12.32
CA GLY A 1143 -1.42 44.70 -13.74
C GLY A 1143 -0.74 45.88 -14.43
N ILE A 1144 -0.26 46.86 -13.67
CA ILE A 1144 0.43 48.05 -14.19
C ILE A 1144 1.83 48.19 -13.60
N GLU A 1145 2.68 48.92 -14.32
CA GLU A 1145 4.01 49.31 -13.85
C GLU A 1145 3.98 50.75 -13.32
N TRP A 1146 4.72 51.00 -12.24
CA TRP A 1146 4.83 52.31 -11.62
C TRP A 1146 6.26 52.61 -11.17
N THR A 1147 6.71 53.85 -11.39
CA THR A 1147 8.06 54.31 -11.05
C THR A 1147 8.00 55.75 -10.57
N ILE A 1148 9.00 56.16 -9.79
CA ILE A 1148 9.20 57.53 -9.32
C ILE A 1148 10.59 58.02 -9.72
N ASP A 1149 10.78 59.33 -9.83
CA ASP A 1149 12.08 59.92 -10.07
C ASP A 1149 12.81 60.18 -8.74
N TYR A 1150 13.23 59.10 -8.08
CA TYR A 1150 14.04 59.14 -6.87
C TYR A 1150 15.23 58.20 -7.04
N ARG A 1151 16.43 58.76 -7.15
CA ARG A 1151 17.66 57.99 -7.45
C ARG A 1151 18.49 57.71 -6.20
N TYR A 1152 19.38 56.73 -6.29
CA TYR A 1152 20.21 56.32 -5.15
C TYR A 1152 21.18 57.42 -4.69
N GLU A 1153 21.65 58.27 -5.60
CA GLU A 1153 22.52 59.41 -5.29
C GLU A 1153 21.85 60.43 -4.35
N GLU A 1154 20.55 60.68 -4.52
CA GLU A 1154 19.81 61.58 -3.64
C GLU A 1154 19.71 61.02 -2.22
N PHE A 1155 19.56 59.70 -2.10
CA PHE A 1155 19.59 59.02 -0.82
C PHE A 1155 20.96 59.10 -0.15
N GLN A 1156 22.05 59.00 -0.92
CA GLN A 1156 23.40 59.18 -0.40
C GLN A 1156 23.63 60.61 0.15
N LYS A 1157 23.24 61.64 -0.62
CA LYS A 1157 23.31 63.04 -0.17
C LYS A 1157 22.53 63.26 1.14
N LEU A 1158 21.36 62.62 1.25
CA LEU A 1158 20.53 62.69 2.44
C LEU A 1158 21.17 61.99 3.65
N LEU A 1159 21.79 60.82 3.46
CA LEU A 1159 22.56 60.12 4.50
C LEU A 1159 23.71 60.98 5.02
N ASP A 1160 24.46 61.63 4.14
CA ASP A 1160 25.61 62.44 4.52
C ASP A 1160 25.19 63.69 5.29
N THR A 1161 24.17 64.40 4.82
CA THR A 1161 23.57 65.54 5.53
C THR A 1161 23.12 65.15 6.94
N ARG A 1162 22.54 63.94 7.09
CA ARG A 1162 22.08 63.44 8.39
C ARG A 1162 23.23 63.01 9.29
N ARG A 1163 24.25 62.33 8.76
CA ARG A 1163 25.48 61.99 9.51
C ARG A 1163 26.14 63.26 10.05
N GLU A 1164 26.18 64.33 9.27
CA GLU A 1164 26.67 65.62 9.73
C GLU A 1164 25.83 66.21 10.86
N LYS A 1165 24.49 66.18 10.75
CA LYS A 1165 23.59 66.63 11.84
C LYS A 1165 23.79 65.82 13.12
N ILE A 1166 23.83 64.48 13.04
CA ILE A 1166 24.08 63.59 14.19
C ILE A 1166 25.47 63.87 14.79
N ARG A 1167 26.49 64.06 13.95
CA ARG A 1167 27.85 64.39 14.40
C ARG A 1167 27.89 65.74 15.10
N LYS A 1168 27.17 66.75 14.61
CA LYS A 1168 27.02 68.06 15.25
C LYS A 1168 26.28 67.96 16.59
N ALA A 1169 25.19 67.19 16.65
CA ALA A 1169 24.42 66.94 17.87
C ALA A 1169 25.24 66.19 18.93
N LYS A 1170 25.83 65.02 18.60
CA LYS A 1170 26.72 64.27 19.52
C LYS A 1170 27.89 65.11 20.01
N LYS A 1171 28.43 66.00 19.16
CA LYS A 1171 29.48 66.94 19.56
C LYS A 1171 28.95 67.99 20.55
N LEU A 1172 27.75 68.54 20.32
CA LEU A 1172 27.11 69.48 21.24
C LEU A 1172 26.77 68.81 22.59
N ASP A 1173 26.22 67.60 22.56
CA ASP A 1173 25.92 66.80 23.75
C ASP A 1173 27.20 66.49 24.54
N PHE A 1174 28.28 66.13 23.85
CA PHE A 1174 29.58 65.92 24.50
C PHE A 1174 30.11 67.20 25.15
N LEU A 1175 29.98 68.37 24.48
CA LEU A 1175 30.37 69.67 25.05
C LEU A 1175 29.50 70.10 26.24
N ASN A 1176 28.27 69.61 26.32
CA ASN A 1176 27.35 69.86 27.44
C ASN A 1176 27.33 68.73 28.48
N GLY A 1177 28.11 67.67 28.26
CA GLY A 1177 28.17 66.47 29.09
C GLY A 1177 28.86 66.68 30.44
N PRO A 1178 28.78 65.68 31.34
CA PRO A 1178 29.30 65.76 32.70
C PRO A 1178 30.82 65.98 32.75
N ASP A 1179 31.57 65.35 31.85
CA ASP A 1179 33.03 65.46 31.80
C ASP A 1179 33.49 66.89 31.51
N VAL A 1180 32.83 67.54 30.54
CA VAL A 1180 33.15 68.91 30.15
C VAL A 1180 32.65 69.90 31.21
N LYS A 1181 31.50 69.64 31.87
CA LYS A 1181 31.06 70.43 33.03
C LYS A 1181 32.06 70.35 34.19
N ALA A 1182 32.56 69.15 34.51
CA ALA A 1182 33.58 68.97 35.54
C ALA A 1182 34.91 69.66 35.16
N MET A 1183 35.29 69.63 33.88
CA MET A 1183 36.45 70.37 33.38
C MET A 1183 36.26 71.89 33.50
N LEU A 1184 35.07 72.41 33.16
CA LEU A 1184 34.74 73.82 33.33
C LEU A 1184 34.85 74.21 34.83
N GLU A 1185 34.30 73.40 35.73
CA GLU A 1185 34.40 73.63 37.18
C GLU A 1185 35.86 73.64 37.67
N TYR A 1186 36.69 72.71 37.20
CA TYR A 1186 38.13 72.68 37.45
C TYR A 1186 38.87 73.89 36.86
N CYS A 1187 38.29 74.53 35.84
CA CYS A 1187 38.81 75.69 35.11
C CYS A 1187 38.28 77.03 35.65
N LYS A 1188 37.70 77.08 36.86
CA LYS A 1188 37.32 78.34 37.53
C LYS A 1188 38.54 79.21 37.84
N GLU A 1189 39.66 78.59 38.21
CA GLU A 1189 40.97 79.24 38.29
C GLU A 1189 41.68 79.16 36.94
N PRO A 1190 42.58 80.10 36.60
CA PRO A 1190 43.35 80.05 35.35
C PRO A 1190 44.25 78.80 35.31
N LYS A 1191 43.94 77.85 34.42
CA LYS A 1191 44.73 76.61 34.24
C LYS A 1191 45.47 76.58 32.92
N GLN A 1192 46.55 75.81 32.86
CA GLN A 1192 47.29 75.59 31.63
C GLN A 1192 46.60 74.58 30.72
N TYR A 1193 46.94 74.67 29.43
CA TYR A 1193 46.44 73.73 28.43
C TYR A 1193 46.78 72.27 28.73
N LYS A 1194 48.00 72.03 29.23
CA LYS A 1194 48.48 70.69 29.59
C LYS A 1194 47.73 70.12 30.79
N GLU A 1195 47.43 70.96 31.79
CA GLU A 1195 46.67 70.58 32.99
C GLU A 1195 45.23 70.21 32.65
N LEU A 1196 44.56 71.03 31.82
CA LEU A 1196 43.20 70.73 31.35
C LEU A 1196 43.16 69.45 30.50
N HIS A 1197 44.19 69.23 29.67
CA HIS A 1197 44.29 68.00 28.89
C HIS A 1197 44.53 66.78 29.78
N ALA A 1198 45.43 66.86 30.76
CA ALA A 1198 45.68 65.79 31.72
C ALA A 1198 44.40 65.42 32.49
N PHE A 1199 43.70 66.42 33.04
CA PHE A 1199 42.43 66.24 33.75
C PHE A 1199 41.35 65.57 32.88
N MET A 1200 41.25 65.97 31.61
CA MET A 1200 40.30 65.35 30.68
C MET A 1200 40.73 63.95 30.25
N ASN A 1201 42.04 63.70 30.11
CA ASN A 1201 42.59 62.43 29.68
C ASN A 1201 42.43 61.34 30.75
N GLU A 1202 42.47 61.70 32.03
CA GLU A 1202 42.16 60.80 33.15
C GLU A 1202 40.71 60.31 33.12
N ARG A 1203 39.77 61.16 32.70
CA ARG A 1203 38.33 60.82 32.62
C ARG A 1203 37.95 60.15 31.31
N LYS A 1204 38.57 60.58 30.22
CA LYS A 1204 38.30 60.09 28.87
C LYS A 1204 39.57 60.19 28.04
N GLN A 1205 40.16 59.04 27.70
CA GLN A 1205 41.39 58.98 26.91
C GLN A 1205 41.22 59.70 25.57
N ILE A 1206 41.75 60.92 25.46
CA ILE A 1206 41.57 61.81 24.31
C ILE A 1206 42.93 62.35 23.91
N SER A 1207 43.26 62.30 22.62
CA SER A 1207 44.52 62.87 22.13
C SER A 1207 44.56 64.39 22.28
N TYR A 1208 45.76 64.94 22.54
CA TYR A 1208 45.96 66.38 22.72
C TYR A 1208 45.44 67.21 21.53
N SER A 1209 45.66 66.72 20.30
CA SER A 1209 45.20 67.38 19.07
C SER A 1209 43.67 67.41 18.96
N TYR A 1210 43.00 66.30 19.31
CA TYR A 1210 41.55 66.21 19.32
C TYR A 1210 40.94 67.08 20.42
N PHE A 1211 41.48 67.02 21.65
CA PHE A 1211 41.05 67.87 22.76
C PHE A 1211 41.09 69.35 22.35
N ARG A 1212 42.15 69.76 21.65
CA ARG A 1212 42.31 71.14 21.21
C ARG A 1212 41.33 71.59 20.14
N LYS A 1213 41.17 70.81 19.09
CA LYS A 1213 40.30 71.18 17.96
C LYS A 1213 38.81 70.97 18.29
N SER A 1214 38.48 69.97 19.10
CA SER A 1214 37.11 69.49 19.29
C SER A 1214 36.47 69.87 20.62
N VAL A 1215 37.24 70.29 21.64
CA VAL A 1215 36.73 70.67 22.96
C VAL A 1215 37.01 72.14 23.27
N ILE A 1216 38.28 72.54 23.37
CA ILE A 1216 38.65 73.91 23.79
C ILE A 1216 38.26 74.97 22.76
N LYS A 1217 38.62 74.81 21.47
CA LYS A 1217 38.26 75.79 20.43
C LYS A 1217 36.74 76.02 20.34
N PRO A 1218 35.88 74.97 20.36
CA PRO A 1218 34.43 75.14 20.43
C PRO A 1218 33.93 75.85 21.68
N LEU A 1219 34.43 75.51 22.87
CA LEU A 1219 34.03 76.17 24.13
C LEU A 1219 34.41 77.67 24.16
N MET A 1220 35.58 78.01 23.61
CA MET A 1220 36.01 79.40 23.42
C MET A 1220 35.07 80.13 22.43
N LYS A 1221 34.69 79.49 21.32
CA LYS A 1221 33.74 80.04 20.34
C LYS A 1221 32.33 80.22 20.93
N MET A 1222 31.93 79.34 21.84
CA MET A 1222 30.69 79.42 22.63
C MET A 1222 30.79 80.43 23.79
N LYS A 1223 31.92 81.14 23.96
CA LYS A 1223 32.20 82.09 25.05
C LYS A 1223 32.10 81.47 26.47
N ARG A 1224 32.29 80.15 26.60
CA ARG A 1224 32.31 79.45 27.90
C ARG A 1224 33.69 79.37 28.53
N LEU A 1225 34.72 79.71 27.75
CA LEU A 1225 36.11 79.80 28.17
C LEU A 1225 36.72 81.06 27.54
N LYS A 1226 37.67 81.68 28.23
CA LYS A 1226 38.44 82.84 27.77
C LYS A 1226 39.90 82.68 28.19
N TYR A 1227 40.81 83.37 27.48
CA TYR A 1227 42.19 83.45 27.92
C TYR A 1227 42.30 84.42 29.09
N THR A 1228 42.92 83.99 30.16
CA THR A 1228 43.16 84.79 31.37
C THR A 1228 44.63 84.70 31.76
N ILE A 1229 45.09 85.63 32.58
CA ILE A 1229 46.45 85.64 33.14
C ILE A 1229 46.27 85.55 34.67
N PRO A 1230 46.79 84.51 35.35
CA PRO A 1230 46.73 84.41 36.81
C PRO A 1230 47.56 85.49 37.50
N GLU A 1231 47.27 85.75 38.78
CA GLU A 1231 47.91 86.83 39.57
C GLU A 1231 49.41 86.64 39.77
N ASP A 1232 49.90 85.39 39.87
CA ASP A 1232 51.33 85.07 39.93
C ASP A 1232 51.73 84.07 38.84
N PRO A 1233 51.93 84.54 37.59
CA PRO A 1233 52.21 83.65 36.48
C PRO A 1233 53.70 83.27 36.47
N GLY A 1234 54.00 82.00 36.74
CA GLY A 1234 55.37 81.46 36.62
C GLY A 1234 56.03 81.72 35.25
N ASN A 1235 55.26 82.02 34.19
CA ASN A 1235 55.74 82.57 32.93
C ASN A 1235 54.67 83.42 32.22
N ARG A 1236 54.94 84.72 32.00
CA ARG A 1236 54.01 85.67 31.34
C ARG A 1236 53.66 85.36 29.88
N HIS A 1237 54.40 84.48 29.20
CA HIS A 1237 54.14 84.10 27.81
C HIS A 1237 53.31 82.80 27.68
N GLN A 1238 53.03 82.12 28.79
CA GLN A 1238 52.15 80.95 28.80
C GLN A 1238 50.68 81.37 28.79
N ARG A 1239 49.87 80.67 27.99
CA ARG A 1239 48.44 80.96 27.84
C ARG A 1239 47.66 80.14 28.85
N TYR A 1240 46.99 80.82 29.78
CA TYR A 1240 46.05 80.20 30.72
C TYR A 1240 44.62 80.40 30.23
N ILE A 1241 43.75 79.46 30.60
CA ILE A 1241 42.35 79.45 30.22
C ILE A 1241 41.53 79.36 31.51
N SER A 1242 40.47 80.17 31.61
CA SER A 1242 39.44 80.05 32.64
C SER A 1242 38.04 80.19 32.03
N ILE A 1243 37.00 79.84 32.80
CA ILE A 1243 35.63 80.35 32.55
C ILE A 1243 35.67 81.88 32.59
#